data_AF-A0A6F9XQC0-F1
#
_entry.id   AF-A0A6F9XQC0-F1
#
_cell.length_a   1.000
_cell.length_b   1.000
_cell.length_c   1.000
_cell.angle_alpha   90.00
_cell.angle_beta   90.00
_cell.angle_gamma   90.00
#
_symmetry.space_group_name_H-M   'P 1'
#
loop_
_entity.id
_entity.type
_entity.pdbx_description
1 polymer ?
#
loop_
_entity_poly.entity_id
_entity_poly.type
_entity_poly.pdbx_seq_one_letter_code
_entity_poly.pdbx_strand_id
1 'polypeptide(L)'
;MATIWAILIMLCKLIFFIPLKIVELLLFSKWTCLGIIAYLVARLIYFCYQTKPSLKTLFNLAKVEILKLGRLLKAVWKHILEIGWKGNLSVGIALLSLTVGNLFFQLIYKLPFVNLARKRFQKESQPFLRFRTWRSWLAMGLVGSLGALMLTSWLVCLLRGVIPLIYNLGKASFDIRSLLLSNLFKFGMFNQAPILAWPIFLTLEVVVWKSAWINWEQYRDYNHNESGDDRFAKLSELKRQYKRIPDKAKTYPGHSGVPVIHVNKNNLPGWALNSQMKFRARWFSKWFLWSEYILGLNKVPAGYYYLEDDTINALITGMTRSGKGEGLVNPAIDIASRAEEKSSLILGDAKGELYQASYKILRKRGYNVQVLSYMDMDWSMSYNPLALAIDTAKHGYYEKTQAYVNSVAEAIYRKSLGKGAGNEKYWEDTSIALFNAITMALIDRANETSQKATNPEIDAWDTITIRNVAKFLNDLGSDSVIDLEKSTRNRIVMKSKLTDYFDELRQVNVIRFSKFREMADINFRASDFASEETKGNVYSSMMSGLNLFLQDNIARLTSKNSLDLRSIGNPRRLSIRFKSSSINNQANRYAHKPALISFYSEANGPKQGKGRLGGGRLRSARKKYFVKESKVLLDGRGYLNFNLHPQLPKRFYLEIELDGQTYKWVGNKIYQGTDEYTGEAILTGINLREITEPTSKPRALVDPAEIEFVYSEKPIALFMVTPPDKPEYYDLVSLMIDQIFNANYELALASDSRKTTVRVQFILDEFANIPKIPNMATKLSIGLGQNICFMMFVQNLEQIEDKYGKENTASIIGNCSLNILIKSTSAKTAEAYSKALGVKTITKREKGTNILNEANPHINTRNPEQRLLTANQLSKLESGEAVIIRGVKAQDKAGRKVTPDPIFVHGKTELPYRYMFLADEFDQSTTVGDIPIESKHRDLDLNDVAVKADNAWEKMRDWHNRLEKANDCELAGRHDKVA
;
A
#
# COMPACT_ATOMS: atom_id res chain seq x y z
N MET A 1 -46.66 -12.68 -51.26
CA MET A 1 -45.61 -11.74 -50.78
C MET A 1 -46.18 -10.35 -50.48
N ALA A 2 -46.89 -9.69 -51.42
CA ALA A 2 -47.52 -8.38 -51.18
C ALA A 2 -48.62 -8.39 -50.10
N THR A 3 -49.44 -9.44 -50.02
CA THR A 3 -50.43 -9.67 -48.96
C THR A 3 -49.82 -9.92 -47.59
N ILE A 4 -48.67 -10.60 -47.54
CA ILE A 4 -47.93 -10.84 -46.28
C ILE A 4 -47.27 -9.55 -45.79
N TRP A 5 -46.75 -8.73 -46.70
CA TRP A 5 -46.22 -7.39 -46.38
C TRP A 5 -47.31 -6.41 -45.94
N ALA A 6 -48.49 -6.44 -46.57
CA ALA A 6 -49.63 -5.64 -46.15
C ALA A 6 -50.12 -6.04 -44.74
N ILE A 7 -50.19 -7.34 -44.44
CA ILE A 7 -50.54 -7.86 -43.12
C ILE A 7 -49.48 -7.49 -42.07
N LEU A 8 -48.18 -7.53 -42.42
CA LEU A 8 -47.09 -7.10 -41.53
C LEU A 8 -47.13 -5.59 -41.25
N ILE A 9 -47.42 -4.77 -42.26
CA ILE A 9 -47.56 -3.31 -42.09
C ILE A 9 -48.80 -2.98 -41.26
N MET A 10 -49.91 -3.72 -41.45
CA MET A 10 -51.12 -3.56 -40.65
C MET A 10 -50.89 -3.98 -39.18
N LEU A 11 -50.18 -5.10 -38.94
CA LEU A 11 -49.77 -5.55 -37.61
C LEU A 11 -48.80 -4.57 -36.95
N CYS A 12 -47.83 -4.02 -37.68
CA CYS A 12 -46.92 -2.99 -37.16
C CYS A 12 -47.67 -1.71 -36.82
N LYS A 13 -48.64 -1.27 -37.63
CA LYS A 13 -49.51 -0.13 -37.28
C LYS A 13 -50.37 -0.43 -36.05
N LEU A 14 -50.95 -1.63 -35.93
CA LEU A 14 -51.76 -2.04 -34.78
C LEU A 14 -50.93 -2.08 -33.48
N ILE A 15 -49.72 -2.67 -33.54
CA ILE A 15 -48.82 -2.85 -32.39
C ILE A 15 -48.24 -1.50 -31.91
N PHE A 16 -48.12 -0.50 -32.79
CA PHE A 16 -47.57 0.81 -32.43
C PHE A 16 -48.65 1.83 -32.01
N PHE A 17 -49.85 1.78 -32.58
CA PHE A 17 -50.92 2.74 -32.26
C PHE A 17 -51.72 2.38 -30.99
N ILE A 18 -51.88 1.08 -30.68
CA ILE A 18 -52.63 0.63 -29.50
C ILE A 18 -51.97 1.08 -28.18
N PRO A 19 -50.64 0.97 -27.99
CA PRO A 19 -49.99 1.48 -26.79
C PRO A 19 -50.06 3.00 -26.67
N LEU A 20 -49.97 3.74 -27.79
CA LEU A 20 -50.02 5.21 -27.78
C LEU A 20 -51.40 5.72 -27.34
N LYS A 21 -52.49 5.12 -27.85
CA LYS A 21 -53.86 5.45 -27.42
C LYS A 21 -54.18 4.98 -26.01
N ILE A 22 -53.57 3.89 -25.53
CA ILE A 22 -53.72 3.41 -24.14
C ILE A 22 -52.96 4.34 -23.15
N VAL A 23 -51.86 4.96 -23.59
CA VAL A 23 -51.12 5.96 -22.81
C VAL A 23 -51.88 7.30 -22.71
N GLU A 24 -52.65 7.68 -23.72
CA GLU A 24 -53.55 8.85 -23.66
C GLU A 24 -54.83 8.61 -22.83
N LEU A 25 -55.31 7.36 -22.72
CA LEU A 25 -56.60 7.05 -22.05
C LEU A 25 -56.51 6.63 -20.58
N LEU A 26 -55.32 6.43 -20.00
CA LEU A 26 -55.17 5.86 -18.66
C LEU A 26 -54.27 6.69 -17.73
N LEU A 27 -54.83 7.78 -17.22
CA LEU A 27 -54.33 8.50 -16.04
C LEU A 27 -54.70 7.84 -14.70
N PHE A 28 -55.16 6.57 -14.68
CA PHE A 28 -55.57 5.90 -13.44
C PHE A 28 -55.01 4.47 -13.29
N SER A 29 -54.30 4.25 -12.18
CA SER A 29 -53.71 3.01 -11.66
C SER A 29 -52.44 2.47 -12.35
N LYS A 30 -51.28 2.94 -11.87
CA LYS A 30 -49.93 2.57 -12.37
C LYS A 30 -49.50 1.11 -12.10
N TRP A 31 -50.29 0.32 -11.35
CA TRP A 31 -49.94 -1.06 -10.99
C TRP A 31 -50.49 -2.12 -11.97
N THR A 32 -51.63 -1.85 -12.60
CA THR A 32 -52.24 -2.76 -13.59
C THR A 32 -51.47 -2.73 -14.91
N CYS A 33 -50.97 -1.56 -15.33
CA CYS A 33 -50.11 -1.42 -16.51
C CYS A 33 -48.79 -2.22 -16.40
N LEU A 34 -48.16 -2.27 -15.22
CA LEU A 34 -46.96 -3.08 -15.00
C LEU A 34 -47.25 -4.59 -15.09
N GLY A 35 -48.40 -5.03 -14.57
CA GLY A 35 -48.87 -6.41 -14.70
C GLY A 35 -49.19 -6.81 -16.15
N ILE A 36 -49.81 -5.90 -16.91
CA ILE A 36 -50.17 -6.12 -18.32
C ILE A 36 -48.91 -6.10 -19.21
N ILE A 37 -47.97 -5.18 -18.96
CA ILE A 37 -46.67 -5.17 -19.66
C ILE A 37 -45.89 -6.45 -19.35
N ALA A 38 -45.85 -6.90 -18.09
CA ALA A 38 -45.21 -8.15 -17.73
C ALA A 38 -45.88 -9.37 -18.40
N TYR A 39 -47.21 -9.39 -18.48
CA TYR A 39 -47.98 -10.43 -19.17
C TYR A 39 -47.75 -10.44 -20.68
N LEU A 40 -47.76 -9.26 -21.32
CA LEU A 40 -47.51 -9.12 -22.76
C LEU A 40 -46.06 -9.46 -23.12
N VAL A 41 -45.09 -9.06 -22.30
CA VAL A 41 -43.69 -9.47 -22.43
C VAL A 41 -43.55 -10.99 -22.24
N ALA A 42 -44.25 -11.59 -21.28
CA ALA A 42 -44.27 -13.04 -21.09
C ALA A 42 -44.88 -13.78 -22.29
N ARG A 43 -45.97 -13.25 -22.88
CA ARG A 43 -46.57 -13.80 -24.12
C ARG A 43 -45.66 -13.62 -25.33
N LEU A 44 -44.97 -12.48 -25.46
CA LEU A 44 -44.00 -12.23 -26.52
C LEU A 44 -42.80 -13.19 -26.40
N ILE A 45 -42.32 -13.43 -25.17
CA ILE A 45 -41.26 -14.40 -24.88
C ILE A 45 -41.73 -15.83 -25.22
N TYR A 46 -42.98 -16.18 -24.88
CA TYR A 46 -43.57 -17.49 -25.22
C TYR A 46 -43.77 -17.67 -26.74
N PHE A 47 -44.17 -16.62 -27.45
CA PHE A 47 -44.29 -16.60 -28.90
C PHE A 47 -42.92 -16.72 -29.60
N CYS A 48 -41.90 -16.02 -29.09
CA CYS A 48 -40.51 -16.14 -29.54
C CYS A 48 -39.91 -17.54 -29.23
N TYR A 49 -40.36 -18.20 -28.15
CA TYR A 49 -39.98 -19.57 -27.81
C TYR A 49 -40.48 -20.60 -28.84
N GLN A 50 -41.66 -20.39 -29.44
CA GLN A 50 -42.20 -21.30 -30.44
C GLN A 50 -41.64 -21.09 -31.85
N THR A 51 -41.15 -19.90 -32.20
CA THR A 51 -40.91 -19.49 -33.60
C THR A 51 -39.47 -19.64 -34.11
N LYS A 52 -38.44 -19.88 -33.27
CA LYS A 52 -37.06 -20.09 -33.76
C LYS A 52 -36.23 -21.15 -33.00
N PRO A 53 -35.63 -22.13 -33.70
CA PRO A 53 -34.71 -23.11 -33.10
C PRO A 53 -33.46 -22.49 -32.43
N SER A 54 -32.98 -21.34 -32.93
CA SER A 54 -31.81 -20.64 -32.37
C SER A 54 -32.06 -20.00 -31.00
N LEU A 55 -33.31 -19.76 -30.62
CA LEU A 55 -33.71 -19.24 -29.29
C LEU A 55 -33.89 -20.36 -28.25
N LYS A 56 -34.04 -21.62 -28.68
CA LYS A 56 -34.22 -22.80 -27.83
C LYS A 56 -32.96 -23.08 -26.98
N THR A 57 -31.77 -22.83 -27.54
CA THR A 57 -30.47 -22.88 -26.85
C THR A 57 -30.34 -21.79 -25.78
N LEU A 58 -30.87 -20.60 -26.08
CA LEU A 58 -30.93 -19.44 -25.17
C LEU A 58 -31.86 -19.70 -23.97
N PHE A 59 -32.98 -20.41 -24.19
CA PHE A 59 -33.92 -20.80 -23.15
C PHE A 59 -33.40 -21.90 -22.21
N ASN A 60 -32.63 -22.87 -22.72
CA ASN A 60 -31.97 -23.87 -21.88
C ASN A 60 -30.88 -23.26 -20.99
N LEU A 61 -30.18 -22.22 -21.47
CA LEU A 61 -29.30 -21.37 -20.66
C LEU A 61 -30.08 -20.53 -19.63
N ALA A 62 -31.28 -20.06 -19.99
CA ALA A 62 -32.16 -19.30 -19.09
C ALA A 62 -32.77 -20.16 -17.96
N LYS A 63 -33.01 -21.46 -18.19
CA LYS A 63 -33.57 -22.39 -17.18
C LYS A 63 -32.71 -22.50 -15.92
N VAL A 64 -31.38 -22.47 -16.08
CA VAL A 64 -30.42 -22.43 -14.97
C VAL A 64 -30.46 -21.09 -14.23
N GLU A 65 -30.71 -19.98 -14.93
CA GLU A 65 -30.87 -18.65 -14.30
C GLU A 65 -32.22 -18.51 -13.59
N ILE A 66 -33.30 -19.12 -14.10
CA ILE A 66 -34.62 -19.17 -13.46
C ILE A 66 -34.57 -19.95 -12.13
N LEU A 67 -33.77 -21.02 -12.05
CA LEU A 67 -33.50 -21.73 -10.79
C LEU A 67 -32.73 -20.87 -9.77
N LYS A 68 -31.83 -19.99 -10.23
CA LYS A 68 -31.20 -18.98 -9.37
C LYS A 68 -32.20 -17.89 -8.96
N LEU A 69 -33.12 -17.52 -9.84
CA LEU A 69 -34.22 -16.57 -9.58
C LEU A 69 -35.11 -17.02 -8.42
N GLY A 70 -35.42 -18.31 -8.31
CA GLY A 70 -36.21 -18.85 -7.19
C GLY A 70 -35.50 -18.74 -5.83
N ARG A 71 -34.18 -18.93 -5.78
CA ARG A 71 -33.38 -18.68 -4.57
C ARG A 71 -33.26 -17.19 -4.26
N LEU A 72 -33.23 -16.35 -5.30
CA LEU A 72 -33.18 -14.91 -5.19
C LEU A 72 -34.45 -14.34 -4.59
N LEU A 73 -35.62 -14.72 -5.12
CA LEU A 73 -36.91 -14.26 -4.63
C LEU A 73 -37.06 -14.61 -3.14
N LYS A 74 -36.57 -15.77 -2.68
CA LYS A 74 -36.50 -16.10 -1.25
C LYS A 74 -35.56 -15.18 -0.45
N ALA A 75 -34.37 -14.86 -0.96
CA ALA A 75 -33.43 -13.97 -0.29
C ALA A 75 -33.92 -12.51 -0.23
N VAL A 76 -34.51 -12.05 -1.33
CA VAL A 76 -35.15 -10.73 -1.47
C VAL A 76 -36.36 -10.63 -0.55
N TRP A 77 -37.23 -11.65 -0.52
CA TRP A 77 -38.39 -11.69 0.38
C TRP A 77 -37.98 -11.65 1.86
N LYS A 78 -36.91 -12.36 2.23
CA LYS A 78 -36.35 -12.32 3.58
C LYS A 78 -35.85 -10.93 3.97
N HIS A 79 -35.15 -10.22 3.07
CA HIS A 79 -34.69 -8.86 3.33
C HIS A 79 -35.81 -7.81 3.29
N ILE A 80 -36.83 -8.00 2.45
CA ILE A 80 -38.03 -7.16 2.44
C ILE A 80 -38.76 -7.24 3.79
N LEU A 81 -38.83 -8.44 4.38
CA LEU A 81 -39.40 -8.66 5.71
C LEU A 81 -38.57 -8.01 6.83
N GLU A 82 -37.24 -7.96 6.70
CA GLU A 82 -36.33 -7.34 7.69
C GLU A 82 -36.35 -5.80 7.66
N ILE A 83 -36.56 -5.17 6.51
CA ILE A 83 -36.47 -3.71 6.35
C ILE A 83 -37.76 -2.99 6.79
N GLY A 84 -38.90 -3.71 6.87
CA GLY A 84 -40.18 -3.12 7.24
C GLY A 84 -40.71 -2.19 6.14
N TRP A 85 -41.69 -2.65 5.37
CA TRP A 85 -42.30 -1.88 4.27
C TRP A 85 -43.15 -0.72 4.82
N LYS A 86 -42.54 0.43 5.14
CA LYS A 86 -43.22 1.63 5.64
C LYS A 86 -43.75 2.56 4.53
N GLY A 87 -44.28 2.02 3.43
CA GLY A 87 -44.99 2.81 2.41
C GLY A 87 -44.20 3.92 1.70
N ASN A 88 -42.88 4.02 1.88
CA ASN A 88 -42.07 5.07 1.29
C ASN A 88 -41.73 4.72 -0.18
N LEU A 89 -42.25 5.50 -1.12
CA LEU A 89 -42.10 5.28 -2.57
C LEU A 89 -40.62 5.17 -2.99
N SER A 90 -39.72 5.94 -2.37
CA SER A 90 -38.29 5.91 -2.66
C SER A 90 -37.63 4.57 -2.31
N VAL A 91 -38.01 3.96 -1.19
CA VAL A 91 -37.56 2.63 -0.75
C VAL A 91 -38.05 1.55 -1.73
N GLY A 92 -39.30 1.66 -2.18
CA GLY A 92 -39.87 0.76 -3.20
C GLY A 92 -39.14 0.83 -4.54
N ILE A 93 -38.85 2.05 -5.02
CA ILE A 93 -38.09 2.28 -6.27
C ILE A 93 -36.66 1.76 -6.15
N ALA A 94 -35.96 2.05 -5.05
CA ALA A 94 -34.60 1.57 -4.79
C ALA A 94 -34.52 0.03 -4.77
N LEU A 95 -35.50 -0.62 -4.13
CA LEU A 95 -35.56 -2.07 -4.07
C LEU A 95 -35.84 -2.70 -5.45
N LEU A 96 -36.79 -2.15 -6.21
CA LEU A 96 -37.09 -2.60 -7.57
C LEU A 96 -35.88 -2.43 -8.51
N SER A 97 -35.16 -1.32 -8.37
CA SER A 97 -33.91 -1.04 -9.08
C SER A 97 -32.84 -2.12 -8.83
N LEU A 98 -32.51 -2.39 -7.55
CA LEU A 98 -31.46 -3.35 -7.19
C LEU A 98 -31.82 -4.81 -7.52
N THR A 99 -33.11 -5.14 -7.55
CA THR A 99 -33.59 -6.51 -7.78
C THR A 99 -33.93 -6.75 -9.24
N VAL A 100 -35.03 -6.18 -9.72
CA VAL A 100 -35.58 -6.37 -11.06
C VAL A 100 -34.73 -5.67 -12.10
N GLY A 101 -34.32 -4.41 -11.85
CA GLY A 101 -33.48 -3.65 -12.77
C GLY A 101 -32.13 -4.33 -13.02
N ASN A 102 -31.50 -4.80 -11.94
CA ASN A 102 -30.23 -5.51 -12.02
C ASN A 102 -30.32 -6.84 -12.78
N LEU A 103 -31.34 -7.66 -12.48
CA LEU A 103 -31.59 -8.91 -13.19
C LEU A 103 -31.87 -8.68 -14.68
N PHE A 104 -32.74 -7.72 -14.98
CA PHE A 104 -33.07 -7.34 -16.35
C PHE A 104 -31.82 -6.91 -17.12
N PHE A 105 -30.97 -6.09 -16.50
CA PHE A 105 -29.69 -5.70 -17.06
C PHE A 105 -28.79 -6.91 -17.34
N GLN A 106 -28.65 -7.84 -16.39
CA GLN A 106 -27.82 -9.04 -16.59
C GLN A 106 -28.33 -9.95 -17.71
N LEU A 107 -29.65 -10.03 -17.91
CA LEU A 107 -30.26 -10.77 -19.01
C LEU A 107 -30.02 -10.07 -20.35
N ILE A 108 -30.24 -8.76 -20.41
CA ILE A 108 -29.99 -7.95 -21.61
C ILE A 108 -28.51 -8.01 -22.01
N TYR A 109 -27.58 -7.93 -21.05
CA TYR A 109 -26.15 -8.02 -21.31
C TYR A 109 -25.71 -9.41 -21.82
N LYS A 110 -26.54 -10.46 -21.73
CA LYS A 110 -26.21 -11.74 -22.39
C LYS A 110 -26.57 -11.74 -23.88
N LEU A 111 -27.35 -10.76 -24.36
CA LEU A 111 -27.74 -10.67 -25.76
C LEU A 111 -26.51 -10.29 -26.62
N PRO A 112 -26.31 -10.97 -27.76
CA PRO A 112 -25.08 -10.84 -28.56
C PRO A 112 -24.89 -9.45 -29.19
N PHE A 113 -25.96 -8.67 -29.36
CA PHE A 113 -25.89 -7.30 -29.87
C PHE A 113 -25.70 -6.25 -28.76
N VAL A 114 -25.86 -6.63 -27.49
CA VAL A 114 -25.58 -5.74 -26.34
C VAL A 114 -24.17 -5.98 -25.84
N ASN A 115 -23.80 -7.24 -25.65
CA ASN A 115 -22.43 -7.61 -25.31
C ASN A 115 -21.60 -7.76 -26.57
N LEU A 116 -21.12 -6.61 -27.04
CA LEU A 116 -20.19 -6.49 -28.17
C LEU A 116 -18.76 -6.92 -27.80
N ALA A 117 -18.52 -7.47 -26.59
CA ALA A 117 -17.20 -7.91 -26.19
C ALA A 117 -16.74 -9.07 -27.07
N ARG A 118 -15.63 -8.87 -27.78
CA ARG A 118 -14.94 -9.94 -28.48
C ARG A 118 -14.49 -10.99 -27.46
N LYS A 119 -14.52 -12.29 -27.82
CA LYS A 119 -13.84 -13.33 -27.03
C LYS A 119 -12.34 -13.03 -26.98
N ARG A 120 -11.88 -12.40 -25.90
CA ARG A 120 -10.47 -12.11 -25.63
C ARG A 120 -9.88 -13.31 -24.87
N PHE A 121 -8.65 -13.69 -25.21
CA PHE A 121 -7.85 -14.76 -24.58
C PHE A 121 -8.33 -16.22 -24.72
N GLN A 122 -9.62 -16.49 -24.97
CA GLN A 122 -10.12 -17.85 -25.23
C GLN A 122 -10.13 -18.18 -26.73
N LYS A 123 -8.98 -18.61 -27.27
CA LYS A 123 -8.86 -19.15 -28.64
C LYS A 123 -8.61 -20.66 -28.69
N GLU A 124 -8.39 -21.30 -27.54
CA GLU A 124 -8.16 -22.75 -27.45
C GLU A 124 -9.49 -23.51 -27.41
N SER A 125 -9.75 -24.33 -28.42
CA SER A 125 -10.82 -25.33 -28.37
C SER A 125 -10.31 -26.57 -27.64
N GLN A 126 -10.77 -26.80 -26.41
CA GLN A 126 -10.49 -28.06 -25.71
C GLN A 126 -11.58 -29.09 -26.05
N PRO A 127 -11.21 -30.36 -26.33
CA PRO A 127 -12.18 -31.43 -26.51
C PRO A 127 -12.94 -31.68 -25.21
N PHE A 128 -14.20 -32.09 -25.31
CA PHE A 128 -15.05 -32.39 -24.14
C PHE A 128 -14.48 -33.53 -23.27
N LEU A 129 -13.77 -34.48 -23.88
CA LEU A 129 -13.10 -35.60 -23.20
C LEU A 129 -11.61 -35.59 -23.54
N ARG A 130 -10.78 -35.40 -22.50
CA ARG A 130 -9.31 -35.39 -22.58
C ARG A 130 -8.73 -36.20 -21.43
N PHE A 131 -8.01 -37.28 -21.73
CA PHE A 131 -7.43 -38.14 -20.71
C PHE A 131 -5.92 -37.97 -20.68
N ARG A 132 -5.40 -37.39 -19.59
CA ARG A 132 -3.97 -37.11 -19.43
C ARG A 132 -3.22 -38.24 -18.73
N THR A 133 -3.90 -38.92 -17.79
CA THR A 133 -3.29 -39.96 -16.94
C THR A 133 -3.74 -41.35 -17.36
N TRP A 134 -2.88 -42.35 -17.14
CA TRP A 134 -3.18 -43.75 -17.42
C TRP A 134 -4.44 -44.25 -16.67
N ARG A 135 -4.68 -43.73 -15.45
CA ARG A 135 -5.90 -44.00 -14.67
C ARG A 135 -7.17 -43.53 -15.38
N SER A 136 -7.09 -42.41 -16.10
CA SER A 136 -8.23 -41.88 -16.85
C SER A 136 -8.51 -42.68 -18.12
N TRP A 137 -7.45 -43.20 -18.77
CA TRP A 137 -7.57 -44.16 -19.87
C TRP A 137 -8.29 -45.43 -19.42
N LEU A 138 -7.87 -46.04 -18.30
CA LEU A 138 -8.55 -47.22 -17.74
C LEU A 138 -10.01 -46.95 -17.40
N ALA A 139 -10.29 -45.84 -16.71
CA ALA A 139 -11.67 -45.50 -16.33
C ALA A 139 -12.57 -45.33 -17.55
N MET A 140 -12.08 -44.72 -18.63
CA MET A 140 -12.83 -44.62 -19.88
C MET A 140 -13.01 -45.97 -20.56
N GLY A 141 -11.96 -46.78 -20.63
CA GLY A 141 -12.04 -48.15 -21.16
C GLY A 141 -13.17 -48.90 -20.46
N LEU A 142 -13.19 -48.91 -19.13
CA LEU A 142 -14.24 -49.56 -18.33
C LEU A 142 -15.65 -48.97 -18.53
N VAL A 143 -15.80 -47.63 -18.55
CA VAL A 143 -17.10 -46.99 -18.79
C VAL A 143 -17.59 -47.24 -20.22
N GLY A 144 -16.68 -47.22 -21.19
CA GLY A 144 -16.95 -47.53 -22.59
C GLY A 144 -17.31 -49.00 -22.78
N SER A 145 -16.64 -49.91 -22.08
CA SER A 145 -16.94 -51.35 -22.03
C SER A 145 -18.36 -51.60 -21.51
N LEU A 146 -18.76 -50.91 -20.45
CA LEU A 146 -20.15 -50.94 -19.96
C LEU A 146 -21.13 -50.42 -21.03
N GLY A 147 -20.77 -49.34 -21.73
CA GLY A 147 -21.55 -48.83 -22.86
C GLY A 147 -21.65 -49.83 -24.03
N ALA A 148 -20.56 -50.50 -24.38
CA ALA A 148 -20.51 -51.55 -25.40
C ALA A 148 -21.39 -52.75 -25.02
N LEU A 149 -21.39 -53.13 -23.74
CA LEU A 149 -22.24 -54.20 -23.20
C LEU A 149 -23.73 -53.85 -23.31
N MET A 150 -24.10 -52.62 -22.96
CA MET A 150 -25.47 -52.10 -23.11
C MET A 150 -25.88 -52.04 -24.59
N LEU A 151 -25.01 -51.52 -25.44
CA LEU A 151 -25.26 -51.36 -26.88
C LEU A 151 -25.39 -52.71 -27.59
N THR A 152 -24.56 -53.70 -27.22
CA THR A 152 -24.65 -55.07 -27.72
C THR A 152 -25.99 -55.70 -27.36
N SER A 153 -26.46 -55.51 -26.11
CA SER A 153 -27.76 -56.03 -25.67
C SER A 153 -28.91 -55.46 -26.51
N TRP A 154 -28.84 -54.17 -26.84
CA TRP A 154 -29.82 -53.52 -27.72
C TRP A 154 -29.71 -53.95 -29.18
N LEU A 155 -28.49 -54.06 -29.73
CA LEU A 155 -28.23 -54.54 -31.09
C LEU A 155 -28.69 -55.98 -31.31
N VAL A 156 -28.48 -56.87 -30.34
CA VAL A 156 -28.93 -58.26 -30.41
C VAL A 156 -30.45 -58.35 -30.39
N CYS A 157 -31.13 -57.51 -29.59
CA CYS A 157 -32.61 -57.40 -29.63
C CYS A 157 -33.10 -56.95 -31.01
N LEU A 158 -32.44 -55.93 -31.59
CA LEU A 158 -32.77 -55.40 -32.90
C LEU A 158 -32.55 -56.45 -33.99
N LEU A 159 -31.38 -57.09 -34.02
CA LEU A 159 -31.05 -58.14 -34.99
C LEU A 159 -32.00 -59.33 -34.88
N ARG A 160 -32.38 -59.79 -33.67
CA ARG A 160 -33.41 -60.83 -33.50
C ARG A 160 -34.79 -60.42 -34.04
N GLY A 161 -35.13 -59.13 -34.03
CA GLY A 161 -36.36 -58.63 -34.63
C GLY A 161 -36.31 -58.53 -36.15
N VAL A 162 -35.12 -58.27 -36.71
CA VAL A 162 -34.91 -58.10 -38.16
C VAL A 162 -34.66 -59.43 -38.90
N ILE A 163 -33.92 -60.37 -38.30
CA ILE A 163 -33.54 -61.65 -38.95
C ILE A 163 -34.77 -62.45 -39.47
N PRO A 164 -35.87 -62.62 -38.70
CA PRO A 164 -37.07 -63.31 -39.20
C PRO A 164 -37.75 -62.59 -40.37
N LEU A 165 -37.58 -61.27 -40.46
CA LEU A 165 -38.13 -60.42 -41.50
C LEU A 165 -37.36 -60.58 -42.82
N ILE A 166 -36.04 -60.76 -42.73
CA ILE A 166 -35.16 -61.08 -43.87
C ILE A 166 -35.37 -62.52 -44.32
N TYR A 167 -35.40 -63.48 -43.38
CA TYR A 167 -35.53 -64.91 -43.68
C TYR A 167 -36.88 -65.26 -44.33
N ASN A 168 -37.97 -64.58 -43.95
CA ASN A 168 -39.31 -64.79 -44.50
C ASN A 168 -39.68 -63.82 -45.64
N LEU A 169 -38.70 -63.16 -46.29
CA LEU A 169 -38.91 -62.24 -47.43
C LEU A 169 -40.02 -61.19 -47.14
N GLY A 170 -40.02 -60.60 -45.94
CA GLY A 170 -40.94 -59.51 -45.57
C GLY A 170 -42.35 -59.92 -45.16
N LYS A 171 -42.68 -61.23 -45.09
CA LYS A 171 -44.00 -61.71 -44.61
C LYS A 171 -44.16 -61.74 -43.08
N ALA A 172 -43.09 -61.49 -42.33
CA ALA A 172 -43.11 -61.43 -40.86
C ALA A 172 -43.25 -59.98 -40.35
N SER A 173 -44.06 -59.75 -39.31
CA SER A 173 -44.25 -58.43 -38.71
C SER A 173 -43.04 -58.03 -37.84
N PHE A 174 -42.48 -56.84 -38.06
CA PHE A 174 -41.40 -56.30 -37.22
C PHE A 174 -41.91 -55.98 -35.80
N ASP A 175 -41.30 -56.56 -34.78
CA ASP A 175 -41.62 -56.17 -33.40
C ASP A 175 -40.97 -54.83 -33.05
N ILE A 176 -41.77 -53.76 -33.03
CA ILE A 176 -41.36 -52.40 -32.66
C ILE A 176 -40.77 -52.35 -31.24
N ARG A 177 -41.12 -53.30 -30.36
CA ARG A 177 -40.56 -53.38 -29.00
C ARG A 177 -39.06 -53.67 -29.00
N SER A 178 -38.50 -54.18 -30.10
CA SER A 178 -37.06 -54.38 -30.26
C SER A 178 -36.26 -53.07 -30.30
N LEU A 179 -36.88 -51.94 -30.70
CA LEU A 179 -36.23 -50.62 -30.77
C LEU A 179 -36.21 -49.86 -29.44
N LEU A 180 -36.93 -50.32 -28.42
CA LEU A 180 -37.04 -49.63 -27.14
C LEU A 180 -35.67 -49.49 -26.44
N LEU A 181 -35.36 -48.29 -25.93
CA LEU A 181 -34.14 -48.03 -25.15
C LEU A 181 -34.04 -48.86 -23.87
N SER A 182 -35.17 -49.38 -23.35
CA SER A 182 -35.16 -50.28 -22.19
C SER A 182 -34.42 -51.60 -22.47
N ASN A 183 -34.24 -51.98 -23.74
CA ASN A 183 -33.48 -53.16 -24.14
C ASN A 183 -31.96 -53.01 -23.92
N LEU A 184 -31.45 -51.79 -23.67
CA LEU A 184 -30.05 -51.56 -23.31
C LEU A 184 -29.62 -52.26 -22.01
N PHE A 185 -30.57 -52.58 -21.13
CA PHE A 185 -30.30 -53.22 -19.83
C PHE A 185 -30.65 -54.73 -19.82
N LYS A 186 -31.00 -55.32 -20.96
CA LYS A 186 -31.36 -56.74 -21.07
C LYS A 186 -30.13 -57.64 -21.26
N PHE A 187 -29.27 -57.70 -20.24
CA PHE A 187 -28.01 -58.44 -20.30
C PHE A 187 -28.16 -59.96 -20.42
N GLY A 188 -29.35 -60.51 -20.13
CA GLY A 188 -29.67 -61.91 -20.39
C GLY A 188 -29.56 -62.33 -21.87
N MET A 189 -29.49 -61.37 -22.80
CA MET A 189 -29.30 -61.65 -24.23
C MET A 189 -27.97 -62.34 -24.57
N PHE A 190 -26.95 -62.18 -23.73
CA PHE A 190 -25.67 -62.90 -23.88
C PHE A 190 -25.82 -64.41 -23.70
N ASN A 191 -26.78 -64.85 -22.88
CA ASN A 191 -27.09 -66.27 -22.70
C ASN A 191 -28.12 -66.77 -23.72
N GLN A 192 -29.04 -65.91 -24.16
CA GLN A 192 -30.11 -66.29 -25.09
C GLN A 192 -29.66 -66.32 -26.56
N ALA A 193 -28.66 -65.54 -26.94
CA ALA A 193 -28.13 -65.48 -28.31
C ALA A 193 -26.59 -65.32 -28.31
N PRO A 194 -25.84 -66.28 -27.74
CA PRO A 194 -24.40 -66.15 -27.52
C PRO A 194 -23.62 -66.00 -28.84
N ILE A 195 -24.06 -66.66 -29.91
CA ILE A 195 -23.44 -66.63 -31.24
C ILE A 195 -23.47 -65.22 -31.85
N LEU A 196 -24.48 -64.41 -31.52
CA LEU A 196 -24.58 -63.02 -31.98
C LEU A 196 -23.98 -62.03 -30.98
N ALA A 197 -24.24 -62.24 -29.68
CA ALA A 197 -23.87 -61.29 -28.64
C ALA A 197 -22.35 -61.21 -28.40
N TRP A 198 -21.65 -62.34 -28.29
CA TRP A 198 -20.20 -62.33 -27.98
C TRP A 198 -19.34 -61.72 -29.11
N PRO A 199 -19.55 -62.04 -30.40
CA PRO A 199 -18.76 -61.41 -31.46
C PRO A 199 -19.00 -59.91 -31.58
N ILE A 200 -20.25 -59.45 -31.47
CA ILE A 200 -20.59 -58.02 -31.52
C ILE A 200 -19.93 -57.28 -30.34
N PHE A 201 -20.03 -57.86 -29.14
CA PHE A 201 -19.46 -57.27 -27.93
C PHE A 201 -17.93 -57.17 -28.02
N LEU A 202 -17.24 -58.24 -28.40
CA LEU A 202 -15.78 -58.24 -28.57
C LEU A 202 -15.31 -57.22 -29.62
N THR A 203 -16.06 -57.08 -30.71
CA THR A 203 -15.75 -56.08 -31.75
C THR A 203 -15.89 -54.66 -31.21
N LEU A 204 -16.96 -54.39 -30.48
CA LEU A 204 -17.18 -53.09 -29.84
C LEU A 204 -16.14 -52.79 -28.75
N GLU A 205 -15.72 -53.79 -27.97
CA GLU A 205 -14.65 -53.66 -26.98
C GLU A 205 -13.33 -53.23 -27.61
N VAL A 206 -12.92 -53.87 -28.71
CA VAL A 206 -11.70 -53.47 -29.45
C VAL A 206 -11.80 -52.02 -29.92
N VAL A 207 -12.97 -51.60 -30.44
CA VAL A 207 -13.19 -50.21 -30.88
C VAL A 207 -13.13 -49.23 -29.70
N VAL A 208 -13.75 -49.56 -28.57
CA VAL A 208 -13.76 -48.74 -27.36
C VAL A 208 -12.35 -48.56 -26.81
N TRP A 209 -11.60 -49.64 -26.62
CA TRP A 209 -10.24 -49.58 -26.07
C TRP A 209 -9.26 -48.92 -27.03
N LYS A 210 -9.40 -49.14 -28.34
CA LYS A 210 -8.62 -48.42 -29.36
C LYS A 210 -8.94 -46.93 -29.37
N SER A 211 -10.21 -46.55 -29.23
CA SER A 211 -10.60 -45.14 -29.12
C SER A 211 -10.07 -44.49 -27.84
N ALA A 212 -10.14 -45.19 -26.71
CA ALA A 212 -9.58 -44.72 -25.44
C ALA A 212 -8.06 -44.57 -25.53
N TRP A 213 -7.36 -45.52 -26.13
CA TRP A 213 -5.92 -45.47 -26.37
C TRP A 213 -5.53 -44.28 -27.24
N ILE A 214 -6.18 -44.10 -28.40
CA ILE A 214 -5.92 -42.97 -29.31
C ILE A 214 -6.14 -41.64 -28.58
N ASN A 215 -7.21 -41.51 -27.76
CA ASN A 215 -7.44 -40.30 -26.99
C ASN A 215 -6.33 -40.08 -25.95
N TRP A 216 -5.95 -41.10 -25.19
CA TRP A 216 -4.88 -41.00 -24.20
C TRP A 216 -3.52 -40.67 -24.84
N GLU A 217 -3.14 -41.38 -25.90
CA GLU A 217 -1.89 -41.13 -26.63
C GLU A 217 -1.83 -39.71 -27.19
N GLN A 218 -2.97 -39.16 -27.64
CA GLN A 218 -3.06 -37.79 -28.13
C GLN A 218 -2.96 -36.71 -27.05
N TYR A 219 -3.23 -37.03 -25.79
CA TYR A 219 -3.39 -36.03 -24.72
C TYR A 219 -2.59 -36.31 -23.45
N ARG A 220 -1.79 -37.38 -23.43
CA ARG A 220 -0.84 -37.69 -22.38
C ARG A 220 0.17 -36.56 -22.23
N ASP A 221 0.61 -36.33 -21.00
CA ASP A 221 1.68 -35.38 -20.72
C ASP A 221 3.01 -36.00 -21.19
N TYR A 222 3.79 -35.26 -21.98
CA TYR A 222 5.08 -35.72 -22.51
C TYR A 222 6.20 -35.08 -21.70
N ASN A 223 6.72 -35.78 -20.70
CA ASN A 223 7.77 -35.27 -19.81
C ASN A 223 9.12 -34.88 -20.48
N HIS A 224 9.25 -34.91 -21.81
CA HIS A 224 10.53 -34.67 -22.51
C HIS A 224 10.45 -33.79 -23.78
N ASN A 225 9.28 -33.24 -24.16
CA ASN A 225 9.11 -32.43 -25.39
C ASN A 225 8.30 -31.14 -25.15
N GLU A 226 8.35 -30.61 -23.93
CA GLU A 226 7.67 -29.37 -23.55
C GLU A 226 8.70 -28.23 -23.47
N SER A 227 8.42 -27.10 -24.12
CA SER A 227 9.26 -25.90 -24.10
C SER A 227 9.00 -25.01 -22.88
N GLY A 228 8.01 -25.36 -22.04
CA GLY A 228 7.66 -24.68 -20.80
C GLY A 228 6.29 -25.13 -20.25
N ASP A 229 6.12 -25.04 -18.93
CA ASP A 229 4.96 -25.49 -18.16
C ASP A 229 4.25 -24.36 -17.38
N ASP A 230 4.62 -23.10 -17.65
CA ASP A 230 4.05 -21.94 -16.97
C ASP A 230 2.52 -21.88 -17.12
N ARG A 231 1.84 -21.40 -16.09
CA ARG A 231 0.38 -21.25 -16.07
C ARG A 231 -0.06 -20.16 -15.11
N PHE A 232 -1.30 -19.71 -15.28
CA PHE A 232 -1.92 -18.83 -14.29
C PHE A 232 -2.44 -19.60 -13.07
N ALA A 233 -2.28 -19.01 -11.90
CA ALA A 233 -2.81 -19.53 -10.64
C ALA A 233 -4.34 -19.64 -10.69
N LYS A 234 -4.88 -20.75 -10.17
CA LYS A 234 -6.32 -20.99 -10.13
C LYS A 234 -6.96 -20.25 -8.96
N LEU A 235 -8.23 -19.83 -9.11
CA LEU A 235 -8.97 -19.19 -8.02
C LEU A 235 -9.00 -20.02 -6.72
N SER A 236 -9.08 -21.34 -6.80
CA SER A 236 -9.03 -22.22 -5.62
C SER A 236 -7.68 -22.18 -4.89
N GLU A 237 -6.58 -22.06 -5.63
CA GLU A 237 -5.22 -21.95 -5.09
C GLU A 237 -5.04 -20.59 -4.42
N LEU A 238 -5.49 -19.51 -5.07
CA LEU A 238 -5.45 -18.15 -4.52
C LEU A 238 -6.24 -18.02 -3.23
N LYS A 239 -7.44 -18.64 -3.16
CA LYS A 239 -8.25 -18.67 -1.93
C LYS A 239 -7.55 -19.33 -0.74
N ARG A 240 -6.65 -20.27 -1.03
CA ARG A 240 -5.86 -21.01 -0.05
C ARG A 240 -4.60 -20.26 0.37
N GLN A 241 -4.04 -19.46 -0.54
CA GLN A 241 -2.80 -18.71 -0.32
C GLN A 241 -3.02 -17.35 0.34
N TYR A 242 -4.11 -16.65 0.01
CA TYR A 242 -4.33 -15.27 0.44
C TYR A 242 -5.44 -15.12 1.47
N LYS A 243 -5.34 -14.07 2.29
CA LYS A 243 -6.33 -13.74 3.31
C LYS A 243 -7.55 -13.09 2.69
N ARG A 244 -8.74 -13.55 3.06
CA ARG A 244 -10.01 -13.01 2.56
C ARG A 244 -10.50 -11.90 3.47
N ILE A 245 -10.64 -10.69 2.94
CA ILE A 245 -11.15 -9.52 3.66
C ILE A 245 -12.41 -8.97 2.98
N PRO A 246 -13.35 -8.36 3.71
CA PRO A 246 -14.49 -7.65 3.11
C PRO A 246 -13.98 -6.45 2.29
N ASP A 247 -14.66 -6.15 1.19
CA ASP A 247 -14.27 -5.09 0.26
C ASP A 247 -14.56 -3.66 0.76
N LYS A 248 -15.60 -3.45 1.56
CA LYS A 248 -15.92 -2.15 2.19
C LYS A 248 -16.48 -2.27 3.61
N ALA A 249 -16.57 -1.13 4.30
CA ALA A 249 -17.27 -0.88 5.56
C ALA A 249 -16.78 -1.60 6.83
N LYS A 250 -16.30 -2.85 6.73
CA LYS A 250 -15.91 -3.66 7.90
C LYS A 250 -14.41 -3.68 8.12
N THR A 251 -14.01 -3.57 9.38
CA THR A 251 -12.63 -3.83 9.82
C THR A 251 -12.29 -5.31 9.68
N TYR A 252 -11.00 -5.62 9.64
CA TYR A 252 -10.52 -6.99 9.55
C TYR A 252 -9.24 -7.21 10.37
N PRO A 253 -9.02 -8.43 10.89
CA PRO A 253 -7.87 -8.70 11.76
C PRO A 253 -6.55 -8.71 11.00
N GLY A 254 -5.46 -8.37 11.67
CA GLY A 254 -4.08 -8.34 11.15
C GLY A 254 -3.74 -7.08 10.36
N HIS A 255 -2.59 -7.12 9.68
CA HIS A 255 -2.01 -5.96 8.98
C HIS A 255 -2.67 -5.60 7.64
N SER A 256 -2.41 -4.37 7.20
CA SER A 256 -2.66 -3.93 5.83
C SER A 256 -1.82 -4.69 4.81
N GLY A 257 -2.27 -4.73 3.55
CA GLY A 257 -1.55 -5.44 2.49
C GLY A 257 -1.94 -4.99 1.09
N VAL A 258 -1.47 -5.73 0.09
CA VAL A 258 -1.74 -5.43 -1.33
C VAL A 258 -2.90 -6.29 -1.83
N PRO A 259 -3.96 -5.70 -2.42
CA PRO A 259 -5.06 -6.47 -3.00
C PRO A 259 -4.60 -7.20 -4.27
N VAL A 260 -4.84 -8.51 -4.31
CA VAL A 260 -4.39 -9.39 -5.40
C VAL A 260 -5.54 -9.73 -6.36
N ILE A 261 -6.70 -10.12 -5.82
CA ILE A 261 -7.92 -10.35 -6.59
C ILE A 261 -9.14 -9.88 -5.78
N HIS A 262 -10.25 -9.62 -6.45
CA HIS A 262 -11.55 -9.40 -5.81
C HIS A 262 -12.56 -10.45 -6.27
N VAL A 263 -13.48 -10.85 -5.40
CA VAL A 263 -14.56 -11.78 -5.73
C VAL A 263 -15.88 -11.26 -5.17
N ASN A 264 -16.85 -11.02 -6.05
CA ASN A 264 -18.18 -10.56 -5.66
C ASN A 264 -18.92 -11.59 -4.81
N LYS A 265 -19.72 -11.09 -3.86
CA LYS A 265 -20.58 -11.88 -3.00
C LYS A 265 -21.92 -12.15 -3.69
N ASN A 266 -22.55 -13.26 -3.35
CA ASN A 266 -23.89 -13.59 -3.83
C ASN A 266 -24.97 -12.90 -2.98
N ASN A 267 -24.95 -11.57 -2.91
CA ASN A 267 -25.97 -10.71 -2.27
C ASN A 267 -26.34 -9.55 -3.21
N LEU A 268 -27.36 -8.76 -2.83
CA LEU A 268 -27.83 -7.63 -3.64
C LEU A 268 -26.71 -6.62 -4.00
N PRO A 269 -25.89 -6.13 -3.06
CA PRO A 269 -24.76 -5.25 -3.39
C PRO A 269 -23.71 -5.91 -4.29
N GLY A 270 -23.38 -7.18 -4.07
CA GLY A 270 -22.42 -7.90 -4.91
C GLY A 270 -22.90 -8.14 -6.34
N TRP A 271 -24.21 -8.28 -6.51
CA TRP A 271 -24.85 -8.36 -7.81
C TRP A 271 -24.90 -7.00 -8.50
N ALA A 272 -25.21 -5.93 -7.77
CA ALA A 272 -25.15 -4.55 -8.26
C ALA A 272 -23.74 -4.23 -8.75
N LEU A 273 -22.73 -4.53 -7.93
CA LEU A 273 -21.32 -4.36 -8.27
C LEU A 273 -20.94 -5.16 -9.53
N ASN A 274 -21.39 -6.42 -9.66
CA ASN A 274 -21.13 -7.23 -10.86
C ASN A 274 -21.69 -6.58 -12.14
N SER A 275 -22.87 -5.98 -12.04
CA SER A 275 -23.49 -5.27 -13.16
C SER A 275 -22.77 -3.95 -13.48
N GLN A 276 -22.37 -3.20 -12.46
CA GLN A 276 -21.55 -1.99 -12.61
C GLN A 276 -20.17 -2.30 -13.23
N MET A 277 -19.56 -3.43 -12.88
CA MET A 277 -18.27 -3.85 -13.44
C MET A 277 -18.37 -4.20 -14.93
N LYS A 278 -19.49 -4.80 -15.35
CA LYS A 278 -19.80 -5.08 -16.77
C LYS A 278 -20.16 -3.81 -17.55
N PHE A 279 -20.91 -2.90 -16.93
CA PHE A 279 -21.36 -1.66 -17.56
C PHE A 279 -20.99 -0.45 -16.71
N ARG A 280 -19.84 0.12 -17.08
CA ARG A 280 -19.08 1.09 -16.27
C ARG A 280 -19.53 2.53 -16.45
N ALA A 281 -20.79 2.76 -16.77
CA ALA A 281 -21.31 4.11 -16.91
C ALA A 281 -21.45 4.78 -15.54
N ARG A 282 -20.85 5.97 -15.35
CA ARG A 282 -20.86 6.66 -14.04
C ARG A 282 -22.28 6.95 -13.52
N TRP A 283 -23.20 7.36 -14.39
CA TRP A 283 -24.60 7.60 -14.02
C TRP A 283 -25.28 6.32 -13.53
N PHE A 284 -24.96 5.19 -14.14
CA PHE A 284 -25.48 3.87 -13.77
C PHE A 284 -24.96 3.46 -12.38
N SER A 285 -23.65 3.63 -12.13
CA SER A 285 -23.08 3.38 -10.80
C SER A 285 -23.68 4.28 -9.72
N LYS A 286 -23.83 5.59 -9.99
CA LYS A 286 -24.47 6.54 -9.07
C LYS A 286 -25.89 6.11 -8.70
N TRP A 287 -26.68 5.65 -9.68
CA TRP A 287 -28.06 5.20 -9.44
C TRP A 287 -28.14 3.95 -8.55
N PHE A 288 -27.26 2.97 -8.79
CA PHE A 288 -27.16 1.78 -7.95
C PHE A 288 -26.69 2.11 -6.52
N LEU A 289 -25.70 2.99 -6.38
CA LEU A 289 -25.21 3.45 -5.07
C LEU A 289 -26.28 4.25 -4.31
N TRP A 290 -27.02 5.12 -4.98
CA TRP A 290 -28.16 5.81 -4.38
C TRP A 290 -29.23 4.82 -3.90
N SER A 291 -29.49 3.77 -4.68
CA SER A 291 -30.40 2.70 -4.28
C SER A 291 -29.87 1.91 -3.07
N GLU A 292 -28.57 1.61 -3.02
CA GLU A 292 -27.92 1.01 -1.86
C GLU A 292 -28.00 1.91 -0.62
N TYR A 293 -27.79 3.21 -0.78
CA TYR A 293 -27.83 4.20 0.29
C TYR A 293 -29.22 4.28 0.94
N ILE A 294 -30.29 4.42 0.14
CA ILE A 294 -31.68 4.47 0.65
C ILE A 294 -32.04 3.20 1.43
N LEU A 295 -31.52 2.06 1.00
CA LEU A 295 -31.80 0.77 1.64
C LEU A 295 -30.84 0.46 2.80
N GLY A 296 -29.90 1.37 3.13
CA GLY A 296 -28.87 1.15 4.16
C GLY A 296 -27.89 0.02 3.83
N LEU A 297 -27.83 -0.41 2.57
CA LEU A 297 -26.98 -1.50 2.09
C LEU A 297 -25.55 -1.06 1.78
N ASN A 298 -25.26 0.24 1.79
CA ASN A 298 -23.91 0.78 1.58
C ASN A 298 -22.90 0.27 2.63
N LYS A 299 -23.36 -0.03 3.86
CA LYS A 299 -22.56 -0.65 4.94
C LYS A 299 -22.36 -2.17 4.78
N VAL A 300 -23.01 -2.80 3.80
CA VAL A 300 -22.91 -4.23 3.55
C VAL A 300 -21.83 -4.49 2.50
N PRO A 301 -20.83 -5.37 2.78
CA PRO A 301 -19.82 -5.71 1.79
C PRO A 301 -20.43 -6.31 0.52
N ALA A 302 -19.99 -5.82 -0.63
CA ALA A 302 -20.41 -6.27 -1.96
C ALA A 302 -19.58 -7.49 -2.42
N GLY A 303 -18.42 -7.71 -1.83
CA GLY A 303 -17.46 -8.74 -2.22
C GLY A 303 -16.35 -8.90 -1.21
N TYR A 304 -15.27 -9.54 -1.68
CA TYR A 304 -14.10 -9.84 -0.87
C TYR A 304 -12.82 -9.60 -1.67
N TYR A 305 -11.86 -8.90 -1.06
CA TYR A 305 -10.49 -8.90 -1.54
C TYR A 305 -9.72 -10.09 -0.98
N TYR A 306 -8.79 -10.60 -1.78
CA TYR A 306 -7.75 -11.50 -1.34
C TYR A 306 -6.45 -10.71 -1.23
N LEU A 307 -5.94 -10.63 -0.01
CA LEU A 307 -4.86 -9.74 0.38
C LEU A 307 -3.55 -10.50 0.55
N GLU A 308 -2.46 -9.91 0.05
CA GLU A 308 -1.11 -10.23 0.50
C GLU A 308 -0.77 -9.32 1.69
N ASP A 309 -0.90 -9.83 2.91
CA ASP A 309 -0.70 -9.09 4.18
C ASP A 309 0.70 -9.24 4.79
N ASP A 310 1.56 -10.07 4.17
CA ASP A 310 2.97 -10.20 4.50
C ASP A 310 3.72 -8.86 4.29
N THR A 311 4.88 -8.70 4.95
CA THR A 311 5.76 -7.53 4.77
C THR A 311 6.49 -7.64 3.42
N ILE A 312 5.91 -7.06 2.38
CA ILE A 312 6.42 -7.10 1.01
C ILE A 312 6.41 -5.72 0.34
N ASN A 313 7.26 -5.57 -0.68
CA ASN A 313 7.21 -4.43 -1.59
C ASN A 313 6.42 -4.80 -2.86
N ALA A 314 5.70 -3.83 -3.41
CA ALA A 314 4.96 -3.99 -4.66
C ALA A 314 5.26 -2.85 -5.64
N LEU A 315 5.47 -3.22 -6.89
CA LEU A 315 5.57 -2.31 -8.02
C LEU A 315 4.31 -2.43 -8.88
N ILE A 316 3.61 -1.32 -9.07
CA ILE A 316 2.37 -1.25 -9.84
C ILE A 316 2.61 -0.38 -11.07
N THR A 317 2.49 -0.98 -12.25
CA THR A 317 2.70 -0.33 -13.55
C THR A 317 1.37 -0.09 -14.25
N GLY A 318 1.07 1.17 -14.54
CA GLY A 318 -0.14 1.56 -15.26
C GLY A 318 -0.08 2.99 -15.76
N MET A 319 -0.28 3.19 -17.07
CA MET A 319 -0.23 4.53 -17.67
C MET A 319 -1.33 5.49 -17.18
N THR A 320 -1.18 6.77 -17.50
CA THR A 320 -2.22 7.78 -17.30
C THR A 320 -3.55 7.33 -17.91
N ARG A 321 -4.65 7.52 -17.16
CA ARG A 321 -6.02 7.06 -17.51
C ARG A 321 -6.20 5.52 -17.59
N SER A 322 -5.24 4.71 -17.15
CA SER A 322 -5.43 3.25 -17.00
C SER A 322 -6.38 2.85 -15.87
N GLY A 323 -6.70 3.78 -14.97
CA GLY A 323 -7.51 3.54 -13.78
C GLY A 323 -6.71 3.07 -12.56
N LYS A 324 -5.38 3.25 -12.56
CA LYS A 324 -4.47 2.99 -11.42
C LYS A 324 -4.98 3.55 -10.08
N GLY A 325 -5.37 4.83 -10.07
CA GLY A 325 -5.89 5.51 -8.88
C GLY A 325 -7.21 4.93 -8.37
N GLU A 326 -8.13 4.63 -9.28
CA GLU A 326 -9.46 4.10 -8.95
C GLU A 326 -9.45 2.61 -8.60
N GLY A 327 -8.57 1.80 -9.21
CA GLY A 327 -8.55 0.35 -9.06
C GLY A 327 -7.60 -0.18 -7.98
N LEU A 328 -6.56 0.57 -7.62
CA LEU A 328 -5.55 0.11 -6.65
C LEU A 328 -5.13 1.16 -5.61
N VAL A 329 -4.84 2.41 -5.97
CA VAL A 329 -4.33 3.41 -4.99
C VAL A 329 -5.36 3.69 -3.89
N ASN A 330 -6.56 4.14 -4.26
CA ASN A 330 -7.62 4.43 -3.27
C ASN A 330 -8.06 3.17 -2.50
N PRO A 331 -8.29 2.01 -3.16
CA PRO A 331 -8.52 0.76 -2.44
C PRO A 331 -7.40 0.38 -1.47
N ALA A 332 -6.13 0.67 -1.78
CA ALA A 332 -5.02 0.40 -0.86
C ALA A 332 -5.08 1.28 0.40
N ILE A 333 -5.44 2.56 0.26
CA ILE A 333 -5.68 3.48 1.41
C ILE A 333 -6.86 2.98 2.25
N ASP A 334 -7.96 2.56 1.60
CA ASP A 334 -9.13 2.00 2.29
C ASP A 334 -8.76 0.74 3.09
N ILE A 335 -8.14 -0.23 2.42
CA ILE A 335 -7.73 -1.50 3.02
C ILE A 335 -6.80 -1.23 4.21
N ALA A 336 -5.80 -0.37 4.02
CA ALA A 336 -4.83 -0.09 5.08
C ALA A 336 -5.44 0.57 6.32
N SER A 337 -6.44 1.44 6.12
CA SER A 337 -7.12 2.11 7.22
C SER A 337 -8.20 1.28 7.93
N ARG A 338 -8.67 0.17 7.32
CA ARG A 338 -9.62 -0.79 7.92
C ARG A 338 -8.96 -1.95 8.67
N ALA A 339 -7.66 -2.16 8.52
CA ALA A 339 -6.91 -3.15 9.28
C ALA A 339 -7.04 -2.87 10.79
N GLU A 340 -7.20 -3.91 11.61
CA GLU A 340 -7.15 -3.78 13.07
C GLU A 340 -5.73 -3.36 13.52
N GLU A 341 -4.71 -3.94 12.90
CA GLU A 341 -3.31 -3.52 13.05
C GLU A 341 -2.97 -2.48 11.98
N LYS A 342 -3.37 -1.24 12.25
CA LYS A 342 -3.19 -0.11 11.34
C LYS A 342 -1.72 0.18 11.07
N SER A 343 -1.43 0.46 9.80
CA SER A 343 -0.13 0.96 9.36
C SER A 343 -0.15 2.48 9.32
N SER A 344 0.97 3.13 9.64
CA SER A 344 1.20 4.53 9.31
C SER A 344 1.41 4.65 7.80
N LEU A 345 0.77 5.63 7.17
CA LEU A 345 0.70 5.79 5.72
C LEU A 345 1.52 7.00 5.29
N ILE A 346 2.46 6.79 4.36
CA ILE A 346 3.21 7.88 3.71
C ILE A 346 2.78 7.90 2.24
N LEU A 347 2.02 8.93 1.88
CA LEU A 347 1.28 9.01 0.63
C LEU A 347 1.89 10.08 -0.28
N GLY A 348 2.37 9.66 -1.44
CA GLY A 348 2.69 10.59 -2.53
C GLY A 348 1.41 11.00 -3.23
N ASP A 349 1.09 12.29 -3.23
CA ASP A 349 -0.15 12.84 -3.79
C ASP A 349 0.13 14.11 -4.60
N ALA A 350 0.63 13.94 -5.82
CA ALA A 350 1.02 15.06 -6.69
C ALA A 350 -0.11 16.07 -6.98
N LYS A 351 -1.39 15.70 -6.76
CA LYS A 351 -2.55 16.56 -7.08
C LYS A 351 -3.34 17.03 -5.86
N GLY A 352 -3.08 16.48 -4.67
CA GLY A 352 -3.90 16.71 -3.48
C GLY A 352 -5.25 16.00 -3.49
N GLU A 353 -5.58 15.25 -4.55
CA GLU A 353 -6.88 14.57 -4.70
C GLU A 353 -7.05 13.43 -3.69
N LEU A 354 -5.97 12.72 -3.34
CA LEU A 354 -6.02 11.63 -2.38
C LEU A 354 -6.24 12.17 -0.97
N TYR A 355 -5.55 13.26 -0.62
CA TYR A 355 -5.71 13.95 0.65
C TYR A 355 -7.16 14.43 0.83
N GLN A 356 -7.67 15.19 -0.13
CA GLN A 356 -9.04 15.71 -0.12
C GLN A 356 -10.08 14.60 0.00
N ALA A 357 -9.93 13.52 -0.78
CA ALA A 357 -10.90 12.44 -0.80
C ALA A 357 -10.88 11.57 0.46
N SER A 358 -9.75 11.46 1.15
CA SER A 358 -9.56 10.49 2.24
C SER A 358 -9.44 11.10 3.65
N TYR A 359 -9.25 12.41 3.78
CA TYR A 359 -9.07 13.08 5.08
C TYR A 359 -10.14 12.70 6.11
N LYS A 360 -11.42 12.93 5.77
CA LYS A 360 -12.56 12.72 6.68
C LYS A 360 -12.65 11.26 7.13
N ILE A 361 -12.46 10.30 6.21
CA ILE A 361 -12.55 8.88 6.54
C ILE A 361 -11.35 8.40 7.36
N LEU A 362 -10.14 8.88 7.09
CA LEU A 362 -8.95 8.56 7.88
C LEU A 362 -9.05 9.12 9.31
N ARG A 363 -9.52 10.36 9.47
CA ARG A 363 -9.81 10.94 10.80
C ARG A 363 -10.85 10.13 11.57
N LYS A 364 -11.98 9.77 10.94
CA LYS A 364 -13.00 8.89 11.53
C LYS A 364 -12.44 7.51 11.92
N ARG A 365 -11.45 7.02 11.18
CA ARG A 365 -10.72 5.78 11.47
C ARG A 365 -9.57 5.99 12.46
N GLY A 366 -9.45 7.14 13.12
CA GLY A 366 -8.50 7.38 14.21
C GLY A 366 -7.06 7.63 13.78
N TYR A 367 -6.82 8.04 12.54
CA TYR A 367 -5.50 8.48 12.08
C TYR A 367 -5.22 9.92 12.51
N ASN A 368 -3.97 10.21 12.85
CA ASN A 368 -3.45 11.57 12.80
C ASN A 368 -3.08 11.89 11.35
N VAL A 369 -3.91 12.69 10.67
CA VAL A 369 -3.73 13.03 9.25
C VAL A 369 -2.96 14.34 9.13
N GLN A 370 -1.86 14.32 8.40
CA GLN A 370 -0.96 15.44 8.16
C GLN A 370 -0.77 15.63 6.66
N VAL A 371 -0.59 16.88 6.21
CA VAL A 371 -0.33 17.21 4.80
C VAL A 371 0.85 18.15 4.69
N LEU A 372 1.86 17.75 3.92
CA LEU A 372 2.94 18.62 3.47
C LEU A 372 2.64 19.03 2.04
N SER A 373 2.02 20.21 1.89
CA SER A 373 1.67 20.82 0.61
C SER A 373 2.66 21.91 0.24
N TYR A 374 3.20 21.80 -0.98
CA TYR A 374 3.95 22.87 -1.65
C TYR A 374 3.09 23.61 -2.69
N MET A 375 1.84 23.20 -2.88
CA MET A 375 0.84 23.93 -3.67
C MET A 375 0.35 25.16 -2.90
N ASP A 376 -0.10 24.93 -1.67
CA ASP A 376 -0.61 25.95 -0.75
C ASP A 376 0.17 25.86 0.57
N MET A 377 1.28 26.59 0.68
CA MET A 377 2.21 26.46 1.79
C MET A 377 1.63 26.96 3.13
N ASP A 378 0.70 27.92 3.12
CA ASP A 378 0.03 28.41 4.35
C ASP A 378 -0.90 27.36 4.97
N TRP A 379 -1.35 26.39 4.15
CA TRP A 379 -2.24 25.29 4.53
C TRP A 379 -1.49 23.96 4.45
N SER A 380 -0.37 23.91 5.17
CA SER A 380 0.57 22.80 5.15
C SER A 380 1.15 22.58 6.56
N MET A 381 1.66 21.38 6.83
CA MET A 381 2.49 21.14 8.01
C MET A 381 3.88 21.76 7.80
N SER A 382 4.49 22.26 8.87
CA SER A 382 5.87 22.73 8.83
C SER A 382 6.86 21.56 8.90
N TYR A 383 7.92 21.62 8.10
CA TYR A 383 8.98 20.62 8.03
C TYR A 383 10.35 21.29 7.96
N ASN A 384 11.06 21.30 9.09
CA ASN A 384 12.45 21.74 9.15
C ASN A 384 13.38 20.54 8.84
N PRO A 385 14.13 20.54 7.72
CA PRO A 385 15.02 19.42 7.39
C PRO A 385 16.13 19.16 8.43
N LEU A 386 16.48 20.17 9.23
CA LEU A 386 17.48 20.08 10.30
C LEU A 386 16.88 19.59 11.64
N ALA A 387 15.58 19.30 11.72
CA ALA A 387 14.92 18.95 12.97
C ALA A 387 15.53 17.72 13.67
N LEU A 388 15.93 16.68 12.91
CA LEU A 388 16.59 15.50 13.47
C LEU A 388 17.98 15.84 14.04
N ALA A 389 18.74 16.71 13.36
CA ALA A 389 20.04 17.17 13.83
C ALA A 389 19.90 18.02 15.11
N ILE A 390 18.91 18.92 15.16
CA ILE A 390 18.59 19.75 16.33
C ILE A 390 18.24 18.86 17.52
N ASP A 391 17.41 17.85 17.33
CA ASP A 391 17.02 16.92 18.39
C ASP A 391 18.22 16.13 18.93
N THR A 392 19.07 15.58 18.05
CA THR A 392 20.29 14.90 18.50
C THR A 392 21.28 15.84 19.17
N ALA A 393 21.34 17.09 18.74
CA ALA A 393 22.21 18.11 19.33
C ALA A 393 21.75 18.50 20.74
N LYS A 394 20.43 18.55 21.00
CA LYS A 394 19.87 18.77 22.36
C LYS A 394 20.25 17.65 23.33
N HIS A 395 20.29 16.40 22.85
CA HIS A 395 20.82 15.26 23.60
C HIS A 395 22.37 15.22 23.63
N GLY A 396 22.98 16.09 22.82
CA GLY A 396 24.40 16.31 22.64
C GLY A 396 25.12 15.26 21.79
N TYR A 397 24.43 14.38 21.07
CA TYR A 397 25.08 13.39 20.19
C TYR A 397 25.79 14.08 19.00
N TYR A 398 27.06 14.42 19.17
CA TYR A 398 27.82 15.24 18.21
C TYR A 398 27.95 14.57 16.84
N GLU A 399 28.36 13.30 16.80
CA GLU A 399 28.62 12.55 15.58
C GLU A 399 27.32 12.29 14.79
N LYS A 400 26.24 11.95 15.50
CA LYS A 400 24.91 11.79 14.90
C LYS A 400 24.38 13.12 14.34
N THR A 401 24.61 14.21 15.06
CA THR A 401 24.23 15.56 14.61
C THR A 401 24.93 15.88 13.30
N GLN A 402 26.25 15.70 13.23
CA GLN A 402 27.01 15.93 12.01
C GLN A 402 26.52 15.05 10.85
N ALA A 403 26.22 13.78 11.11
CA ALA A 403 25.69 12.87 10.09
C ALA A 403 24.33 13.34 9.53
N TYR A 404 23.42 13.80 10.39
CA TYR A 404 22.12 14.35 9.94
C TYR A 404 22.27 15.68 9.19
N VAL A 405 23.15 16.58 9.63
CA VAL A 405 23.46 17.82 8.90
C VAL A 405 24.03 17.49 7.52
N ASN A 406 24.99 16.56 7.44
CA ASN A 406 25.58 16.14 6.18
C ASN A 406 24.55 15.49 5.24
N SER A 407 23.63 14.67 5.76
CA SER A 407 22.55 14.09 4.96
C SER A 407 21.65 15.15 4.32
N VAL A 408 21.36 16.24 5.02
CA VAL A 408 20.61 17.38 4.46
C VAL A 408 21.43 18.09 3.39
N ALA A 409 22.71 18.36 3.65
CA ALA A 409 23.62 18.99 2.68
C ALA A 409 23.73 18.17 1.39
N GLU A 410 23.95 16.85 1.51
CA GLU A 410 24.04 15.94 0.37
C GLU A 410 22.76 15.91 -0.45
N ALA A 411 21.59 15.98 0.19
CA ALA A 411 20.32 16.03 -0.54
C ALA A 411 20.12 17.33 -1.33
N ILE A 412 20.70 18.45 -0.87
CA ILE A 412 20.63 19.74 -1.57
C ILE A 412 21.61 19.78 -2.75
N TYR A 413 22.84 19.28 -2.56
CA TYR A 413 23.92 19.45 -3.54
C TYR A 413 24.19 18.24 -4.43
N ARG A 414 24.04 16.99 -3.97
CA ARG A 414 24.38 15.79 -4.76
C ARG A 414 23.21 15.36 -5.65
N LYS A 415 23.14 15.85 -6.89
CA LYS A 415 22.03 15.56 -7.82
C LYS A 415 22.18 14.23 -8.59
N SER A 416 23.38 13.63 -8.66
CA SER A 416 23.58 12.29 -9.25
C SER A 416 24.73 11.49 -8.59
N LEU A 417 24.45 10.26 -8.18
CA LEU A 417 25.47 9.27 -7.83
C LEU A 417 26.17 8.79 -9.11
N GLY A 418 27.33 9.38 -9.40
CA GLY A 418 28.23 8.97 -10.48
C GLY A 418 28.06 9.81 -11.75
N LYS A 419 29.18 10.35 -12.23
CA LYS A 419 29.40 11.17 -13.44
C LYS A 419 29.54 12.70 -13.27
N GLY A 420 29.75 13.22 -12.07
CA GLY A 420 30.35 14.56 -11.96
C GLY A 420 31.79 14.52 -12.50
N ALA A 421 32.07 15.24 -13.59
CA ALA A 421 33.44 15.47 -14.03
C ALA A 421 34.18 16.28 -12.95
N GLY A 422 35.49 16.07 -12.78
CA GLY A 422 36.26 16.44 -11.57
C GLY A 422 35.90 17.78 -10.90
N ASN A 423 35.80 18.87 -11.68
CA ASN A 423 35.49 20.19 -11.13
C ASN A 423 34.10 20.29 -10.50
N GLU A 424 33.07 19.67 -11.08
CA GLU A 424 31.70 19.70 -10.53
C GLU A 424 31.64 19.00 -9.17
N LYS A 425 32.28 17.84 -9.06
CA LYS A 425 32.38 17.10 -7.79
C LYS A 425 33.12 17.92 -6.72
N TYR A 426 34.19 18.62 -7.11
CA TYR A 426 34.92 19.51 -6.20
C TYR A 426 33.98 20.60 -5.65
N TRP A 427 33.24 21.32 -6.51
CA TRP A 427 32.31 22.35 -6.08
C TRP A 427 31.20 21.82 -5.17
N GLU A 428 30.65 20.64 -5.47
CA GLU A 428 29.65 19.96 -4.63
C GLU A 428 30.22 19.63 -3.24
N ASP A 429 31.37 18.95 -3.18
CA ASP A 429 32.00 18.52 -1.93
C ASP A 429 32.39 19.74 -1.06
N THR A 430 32.89 20.82 -1.67
CA THR A 430 33.22 22.07 -0.96
C THR A 430 31.95 22.80 -0.48
N SER A 431 30.86 22.81 -1.26
CA SER A 431 29.57 23.39 -0.85
C SER A 431 28.94 22.65 0.33
N ILE A 432 29.04 21.31 0.33
CA ILE A 432 28.58 20.45 1.44
C ILE A 432 29.38 20.75 2.71
N ALA A 433 30.71 20.83 2.61
CA ALA A 433 31.57 21.15 3.75
C ALA A 433 31.25 22.54 4.33
N LEU A 434 31.06 23.56 3.49
CA LEU A 434 30.72 24.90 3.94
C LEU A 434 29.31 24.97 4.58
N PHE A 435 28.32 24.28 4.01
CA PHE A 435 27.00 24.14 4.62
C PHE A 435 27.07 23.49 6.00
N ASN A 436 27.83 22.39 6.12
CA ASN A 436 28.04 21.72 7.40
C ASN A 436 28.70 22.67 8.41
N ALA A 437 29.70 23.43 8.00
CA ALA A 437 30.42 24.37 8.86
C ALA A 437 29.48 25.43 9.47
N ILE A 438 28.71 26.13 8.63
CA ILE A 438 27.79 27.19 9.07
C ILE A 438 26.67 26.59 9.94
N THR A 439 26.11 25.45 9.54
CA THR A 439 25.04 24.79 10.31
C THR A 439 25.54 24.36 11.69
N MET A 440 26.74 23.79 11.79
CA MET A 440 27.34 23.39 13.06
C MET A 440 27.69 24.61 13.93
N ALA A 441 28.10 25.73 13.34
CA ALA A 441 28.32 26.99 14.07
C ALA A 441 27.00 27.55 14.64
N LEU A 442 25.89 27.48 13.88
CA LEU A 442 24.57 27.86 14.39
C LEU A 442 24.08 26.95 15.51
N ILE A 443 24.33 25.64 15.41
CA ILE A 443 24.04 24.66 16.47
C ILE A 443 24.85 24.98 17.74
N ASP A 444 26.14 25.27 17.61
CA ASP A 444 26.97 25.65 18.76
C ASP A 444 26.45 26.92 19.44
N ARG A 445 26.13 27.97 18.65
CA ARG A 445 25.54 29.20 19.17
C ARG A 445 24.26 28.92 19.96
N ALA A 446 23.35 28.11 19.40
CA ALA A 446 22.09 27.77 20.06
C ALA A 446 22.35 26.98 21.36
N ASN A 447 23.27 26.03 21.33
CA ASN A 447 23.65 25.24 22.48
C ASN A 447 24.23 26.10 23.62
N GLU A 448 25.20 26.98 23.33
CA GLU A 448 25.79 27.89 24.33
C GLU A 448 24.77 28.87 24.91
N THR A 449 23.91 29.44 24.07
CA THR A 449 22.96 30.46 24.52
C THR A 449 21.80 29.86 25.33
N SER A 450 21.41 28.63 25.02
CA SER A 450 20.41 27.89 25.81
C SER A 450 20.93 27.43 27.17
N GLN A 451 22.25 27.23 27.31
CA GLN A 451 22.90 26.76 28.54
C GLN A 451 23.43 27.89 29.44
N LYS A 452 23.19 29.17 29.09
CA LYS A 452 23.62 30.30 29.92
C LYS A 452 22.97 30.24 31.30
N ALA A 453 23.80 30.39 32.34
CA ALA A 453 23.34 30.46 33.73
C ALA A 453 22.47 31.69 34.02
N THR A 454 22.60 32.76 33.21
CA THR A 454 21.85 34.02 33.36
C THR A 454 21.10 34.30 32.06
N ASN A 455 19.77 34.45 32.15
CA ASN A 455 18.85 34.65 31.01
C ASN A 455 19.07 33.66 29.84
N PRO A 456 18.77 32.36 30.02
CA PRO A 456 18.85 31.39 28.94
C PRO A 456 17.84 31.70 27.83
N GLU A 457 18.31 31.72 26.59
CA GLU A 457 17.47 31.89 25.39
C GLU A 457 16.94 30.50 24.99
N ILE A 458 15.73 30.17 25.46
CA ILE A 458 15.13 28.83 25.30
C ILE A 458 14.79 28.56 23.82
N ASP A 459 14.39 29.60 23.09
CA ASP A 459 14.06 29.63 21.68
C ASP A 459 15.28 29.68 20.75
N ALA A 460 16.50 29.72 21.27
CA ALA A 460 17.72 29.74 20.47
C ALA A 460 17.80 28.56 19.48
N TRP A 461 17.26 27.40 19.85
CA TRP A 461 17.18 26.21 18.99
C TRP A 461 16.25 26.38 17.78
N ASP A 462 15.24 27.26 17.88
CA ASP A 462 14.32 27.57 16.78
C ASP A 462 14.98 28.46 15.70
N THR A 463 16.15 29.02 16.00
CA THR A 463 16.95 29.82 15.05
C THR A 463 17.80 28.95 14.11
N ILE A 464 17.83 27.63 14.28
CA ILE A 464 18.57 26.73 13.39
C ILE A 464 17.69 26.39 12.19
N THR A 465 17.83 27.17 11.13
CA THR A 465 17.06 27.03 9.88
C THR A 465 17.98 27.15 8.67
N ILE A 466 17.59 26.53 7.55
CA ILE A 466 18.36 26.63 6.30
C ILE A 466 18.38 28.08 5.80
N ARG A 467 17.30 28.84 6.02
CA ARG A 467 17.26 30.28 5.71
C ARG A 467 18.34 31.04 6.47
N ASN A 468 18.55 30.74 7.75
CA ASN A 468 19.60 31.40 8.52
C ASN A 468 21.00 30.96 8.07
N VAL A 469 21.19 29.70 7.65
CA VAL A 469 22.45 29.27 7.00
C VAL A 469 22.73 30.10 5.73
N ALA A 470 21.70 30.30 4.90
CA ALA A 470 21.80 31.10 3.68
C ALA A 470 22.10 32.58 3.96
N LYS A 471 21.38 33.21 4.91
CA LYS A 471 21.65 34.60 5.32
C LYS A 471 23.04 34.75 5.93
N PHE A 472 23.46 33.81 6.76
CA PHE A 472 24.79 33.84 7.39
C PHE A 472 25.91 33.79 6.33
N LEU A 473 25.75 32.95 5.29
CA LEU A 473 26.66 32.92 4.16
C LEU A 473 26.63 34.23 3.35
N ASN A 474 25.44 34.77 3.08
CA ASN A 474 25.30 35.99 2.27
C ASN A 474 25.94 37.19 2.95
N ASP A 475 25.55 37.44 4.21
CA ASP A 475 25.94 38.64 4.97
C ASP A 475 27.44 38.64 5.31
N LEU A 476 28.00 37.50 5.75
CA LEU A 476 29.42 37.42 6.12
C LEU A 476 30.34 37.08 4.94
N GLY A 477 29.81 36.43 3.90
CA GLY A 477 30.57 36.07 2.71
C GLY A 477 30.84 37.25 1.79
N SER A 478 29.93 38.24 1.72
CA SER A 478 30.11 39.45 0.91
C SER A 478 31.08 40.45 1.53
N ASP A 479 31.08 40.53 2.85
CA ASP A 479 31.80 41.56 3.59
C ASP A 479 33.24 41.14 3.91
N SER A 480 34.14 42.11 3.92
CA SER A 480 35.55 41.89 4.22
C SER A 480 36.05 42.74 5.38
N VAL A 481 37.06 42.23 6.08
CA VAL A 481 37.75 42.87 7.20
C VAL A 481 39.26 42.81 6.95
N ILE A 482 39.98 43.76 7.54
CA ILE A 482 41.44 43.84 7.42
C ILE A 482 42.05 42.66 8.19
N ASP A 483 42.83 41.84 7.49
CA ASP A 483 43.64 40.78 8.09
C ASP A 483 44.87 41.43 8.75
N LEU A 484 44.79 41.68 10.06
CA LEU A 484 45.86 42.33 10.82
C LEU A 484 47.16 41.50 10.89
N GLU A 485 47.08 40.17 10.73
CA GLU A 485 48.25 39.29 10.80
C GLU A 485 49.07 39.33 9.51
N LYS A 486 48.40 39.44 8.35
CA LYS A 486 49.05 39.48 7.03
C LYS A 486 49.24 40.90 6.49
N SER A 487 48.56 41.88 7.05
CA SER A 487 48.69 43.28 6.66
C SER A 487 49.98 43.88 7.24
N THR A 488 50.78 44.49 6.38
CA THR A 488 51.96 45.28 6.76
C THR A 488 51.68 46.77 6.53
N ARG A 489 52.50 47.67 7.08
CA ARG A 489 52.35 49.13 6.88
C ARG A 489 52.17 49.55 5.41
N ASN A 490 52.66 48.76 4.45
CA ASN A 490 52.62 49.06 3.01
C ASN A 490 51.67 48.16 2.21
N ARG A 491 51.01 47.15 2.81
CA ARG A 491 50.09 46.25 2.11
C ARG A 491 48.96 45.83 3.04
N ILE A 492 47.75 46.28 2.71
CA ILE A 492 46.51 45.86 3.38
C ILE A 492 46.04 44.58 2.69
N VAL A 493 45.91 43.50 3.46
CA VAL A 493 45.30 42.24 3.03
C VAL A 493 43.93 42.19 3.67
N MET A 494 42.90 41.97 2.86
CA MET A 494 41.52 41.80 3.33
C MET A 494 41.20 40.31 3.40
N LYS A 495 40.46 39.89 4.43
CA LYS A 495 39.85 38.56 4.50
C LYS A 495 38.33 38.70 4.65
N SER A 496 37.56 37.70 4.22
CA SER A 496 36.10 37.72 4.39
C SER A 496 35.73 37.71 5.89
N LYS A 497 34.66 38.40 6.28
CA LYS A 497 34.10 38.33 7.65
C LYS A 497 33.76 36.89 8.02
N LEU A 498 33.36 36.05 7.06
CA LEU A 498 33.10 34.64 7.32
C LEU A 498 34.37 33.89 7.74
N THR A 499 35.48 34.11 7.04
CA THR A 499 36.78 33.54 7.43
C THR A 499 37.20 34.02 8.81
N ASP A 500 37.05 35.32 9.08
CA ASP A 500 37.34 35.91 10.39
C ASP A 500 36.47 35.29 11.51
N TYR A 501 35.18 35.10 11.26
CA TYR A 501 34.27 34.44 12.21
C TYR A 501 34.76 33.04 12.62
N PHE A 502 35.20 32.22 11.66
CA PHE A 502 35.72 30.89 11.95
C PHE A 502 37.12 30.91 12.58
N ASP A 503 37.95 31.90 12.26
CA ASP A 503 39.23 32.12 12.95
C ASP A 503 38.98 32.42 14.45
N GLU A 504 38.07 33.37 14.74
CA GLU A 504 37.67 33.72 16.12
C GLU A 504 37.05 32.52 16.84
N LEU A 505 36.14 31.78 16.18
CA LEU A 505 35.51 30.58 16.73
C LEU A 505 36.54 29.51 17.10
N ARG A 506 37.62 29.38 16.32
CA ARG A 506 38.74 28.48 16.62
C ARG A 506 39.53 28.95 17.83
N GLN A 507 39.86 30.23 17.94
CA GLN A 507 40.59 30.78 19.11
C GLN A 507 39.78 30.60 20.40
N VAL A 508 38.49 30.91 20.36
CA VAL A 508 37.58 30.66 21.48
C VAL A 508 37.55 29.18 21.86
N ASN A 509 37.63 28.27 20.90
CA ASN A 509 37.66 26.82 21.16
C ASN A 509 38.96 26.34 21.82
N VAL A 510 40.08 27.04 21.62
CA VAL A 510 41.34 26.76 22.34
C VAL A 510 41.19 27.08 23.84
N ILE A 511 40.55 28.21 24.17
CA ILE A 511 40.35 28.63 25.56
C ILE A 511 39.23 27.81 26.23
N ARG A 512 38.09 27.65 25.56
CA ARG A 512 36.93 26.94 26.08
C ARG A 512 36.42 25.92 25.07
N PHE A 513 36.84 24.67 25.20
CA PHE A 513 36.49 23.63 24.24
C PHE A 513 34.98 23.35 24.11
N SER A 514 34.47 23.27 22.87
CA SER A 514 33.17 22.72 22.48
C SER A 514 33.37 21.82 21.26
N LYS A 515 32.80 20.61 21.33
CA LYS A 515 32.89 19.66 20.21
C LYS A 515 32.17 20.17 18.97
N PHE A 516 31.08 20.92 19.12
CA PHE A 516 30.36 21.53 17.99
C PHE A 516 31.23 22.58 17.29
N ARG A 517 32.01 23.37 18.03
CA ARG A 517 32.94 24.37 17.44
C ARG A 517 34.09 23.72 16.69
N GLU A 518 34.69 22.68 17.27
CA GLU A 518 35.72 21.90 16.59
C GLU A 518 35.20 21.32 15.27
N MET A 519 34.00 20.73 15.28
CA MET A 519 33.36 20.22 14.06
C MET A 519 33.08 21.33 13.04
N ALA A 520 32.63 22.50 13.48
CA ALA A 520 32.37 23.63 12.60
C ALA A 520 33.64 24.13 11.91
N ASP A 521 34.74 24.31 12.66
CA ASP A 521 36.05 24.72 12.11
C ASP A 521 36.63 23.67 11.16
N ILE A 522 36.61 22.37 11.51
CA ILE A 522 37.11 21.30 10.62
C ILE A 522 36.39 21.32 9.27
N ASN A 523 35.05 21.44 9.27
CA ASN A 523 34.28 21.51 8.03
C ASN A 523 34.57 22.81 7.25
N PHE A 524 34.76 23.93 7.95
CA PHE A 524 35.11 25.19 7.30
C PHE A 524 36.47 25.10 6.61
N ARG A 525 37.51 24.58 7.28
CA ARG A 525 38.85 24.42 6.68
C ARG A 525 38.85 23.44 5.52
N ALA A 526 38.05 22.37 5.58
CA ALA A 526 37.83 21.48 4.45
C ALA A 526 37.25 22.22 3.22
N SER A 527 36.45 23.26 3.43
CA SER A 527 35.94 24.11 2.35
C SER A 527 36.89 25.23 1.91
N ASP A 528 37.79 25.68 2.81
CA ASP A 528 38.61 26.89 2.67
C ASP A 528 39.95 26.67 1.94
N PHE A 529 40.26 25.46 1.47
CA PHE A 529 41.50 25.13 0.72
C PHE A 529 41.60 25.77 -0.67
N ALA A 530 40.59 26.53 -1.09
CA ALA A 530 40.49 27.16 -2.40
C ALA A 530 41.30 28.49 -2.43
N SER A 531 41.94 28.81 -3.57
CA SER A 531 42.55 30.15 -3.76
C SER A 531 41.47 31.25 -3.63
N GLU A 532 41.84 32.51 -3.34
CA GLU A 532 40.85 33.58 -3.16
C GLU A 532 39.88 33.74 -4.36
N GLU A 533 40.37 33.59 -5.58
CA GLU A 533 39.53 33.57 -6.80
C GLU A 533 38.53 32.41 -6.82
N THR A 534 38.89 31.29 -6.21
CA THR A 534 38.10 30.05 -6.17
C THR A 534 37.04 30.11 -5.06
N LYS A 535 37.26 30.86 -3.97
CA LYS A 535 36.30 31.00 -2.84
C LYS A 535 34.97 31.64 -3.27
N GLY A 536 35.01 32.65 -4.15
CA GLY A 536 33.79 33.27 -4.69
C GLY A 536 32.92 32.26 -5.46
N ASN A 537 33.55 31.34 -6.20
CA ASN A 537 32.84 30.28 -6.92
C ASN A 537 32.22 29.25 -5.98
N VAL A 538 32.89 28.92 -4.86
CA VAL A 538 32.31 28.05 -3.81
C VAL A 538 31.07 28.71 -3.20
N TYR A 539 31.14 29.99 -2.84
CA TYR A 539 30.01 30.70 -2.23
C TYR A 539 28.82 30.80 -3.18
N SER A 540 29.09 31.11 -4.46
CA SER A 540 28.06 31.13 -5.50
C SER A 540 27.42 29.75 -5.71
N SER A 541 28.24 28.69 -5.76
CA SER A 541 27.78 27.30 -5.86
C SER A 541 26.89 26.90 -4.68
N MET A 542 27.32 27.19 -3.45
CA MET A 542 26.52 26.93 -2.25
C MET A 542 25.21 27.72 -2.26
N MET A 543 25.26 29.02 -2.57
CA MET A 543 24.07 29.88 -2.60
C MET A 543 23.03 29.41 -3.63
N SER A 544 23.48 28.89 -4.77
CA SER A 544 22.60 28.30 -5.79
C SER A 544 21.67 27.22 -5.21
N GLY A 545 22.17 26.38 -4.28
CA GLY A 545 21.37 25.37 -3.59
C GLY A 545 20.47 25.93 -2.48
N LEU A 546 20.76 27.12 -1.96
CA LEU A 546 20.06 27.72 -0.83
C LEU A 546 19.03 28.80 -1.21
N ASN A 547 19.09 29.33 -2.43
CA ASN A 547 18.20 30.38 -2.93
C ASN A 547 16.71 30.08 -2.71
N LEU A 548 16.32 28.80 -2.82
CA LEU A 548 14.94 28.35 -2.58
C LEU A 548 14.45 28.71 -1.16
N PHE A 549 15.32 28.58 -0.16
CA PHE A 549 14.99 28.79 1.25
C PHE A 549 15.02 30.27 1.66
N LEU A 550 15.44 31.17 0.78
CA LEU A 550 15.33 32.62 0.99
C LEU A 550 13.93 33.15 0.68
N GLN A 551 13.13 32.42 -0.10
CA GLN A 551 11.74 32.77 -0.39
C GLN A 551 10.89 32.66 0.88
N ASP A 552 10.12 33.70 1.22
CA ASP A 552 9.42 33.79 2.51
C ASP A 552 8.49 32.60 2.80
N ASN A 553 7.74 32.13 1.80
CA ASN A 553 6.80 31.01 2.00
C ASN A 553 7.53 29.71 2.39
N ILE A 554 8.66 29.43 1.74
CA ILE A 554 9.47 28.22 1.99
C ILE A 554 10.27 28.38 3.28
N ALA A 555 10.81 29.57 3.50
CA ALA A 555 11.50 29.94 4.73
C ALA A 555 10.58 29.69 5.94
N ARG A 556 9.33 30.17 5.91
CA ARG A 556 8.36 29.93 6.99
C ARG A 556 8.07 28.45 7.15
N LEU A 557 7.71 27.76 6.07
CA LEU A 557 7.39 26.32 6.06
C LEU A 557 8.53 25.46 6.65
N THR A 558 9.78 25.84 6.39
CA THR A 558 10.98 25.09 6.82
C THR A 558 11.60 25.58 8.13
N SER A 559 11.04 26.61 8.76
CA SER A 559 11.55 27.13 10.05
C SER A 559 11.03 26.39 11.27
N LYS A 560 9.81 25.83 11.20
CA LYS A 560 9.21 25.06 12.30
C LYS A 560 9.07 23.59 11.92
N ASN A 561 8.86 22.73 12.93
CA ASN A 561 8.59 21.32 12.72
C ASN A 561 7.26 20.90 13.37
N SER A 562 6.36 20.34 12.56
CA SER A 562 5.02 19.92 13.02
C SER A 562 4.99 18.47 13.49
N LEU A 563 5.85 17.61 12.93
CA LEU A 563 5.85 16.17 13.19
C LEU A 563 7.25 15.65 13.51
N ASP A 564 7.37 14.85 14.56
CA ASP A 564 8.57 14.03 14.79
C ASP A 564 8.55 12.82 13.84
N LEU A 565 9.47 12.80 12.87
CA LEU A 565 9.52 11.75 11.83
C LEU A 565 9.73 10.34 12.41
N ARG A 566 10.35 10.24 13.59
CA ARG A 566 10.55 8.97 14.32
C ARG A 566 9.25 8.39 14.86
N SER A 567 8.27 9.24 15.15
CA SER A 567 6.96 8.84 15.68
C SER A 567 6.06 8.14 14.65
N ILE A 568 6.41 8.21 13.35
CA ILE A 568 5.66 7.56 12.27
C ILE A 568 5.64 6.03 12.45
N GLY A 569 6.80 5.41 12.67
CA GLY A 569 6.91 3.98 12.95
C GLY A 569 6.98 3.66 14.44
N ASN A 570 7.45 4.60 15.26
CA ASN A 570 7.70 4.40 16.69
C ASN A 570 7.05 5.50 17.53
N PRO A 571 5.70 5.54 17.62
CA PRO A 571 4.97 6.63 18.28
C PRO A 571 5.09 6.65 19.81
N ARG A 572 5.81 5.69 20.40
CA ARG A 572 5.88 5.47 21.85
C ARG A 572 7.33 5.23 22.26
N ARG A 573 7.98 6.27 22.76
CA ARG A 573 9.42 6.31 23.03
C ARG A 573 9.65 6.94 24.39
N LEU A 574 10.49 6.32 25.20
CA LEU A 574 10.97 6.88 26.47
C LEU A 574 12.48 7.13 26.36
N SER A 575 12.91 8.33 26.71
CA SER A 575 14.31 8.69 26.92
C SER A 575 14.46 9.27 28.32
N ILE A 576 15.39 8.71 29.12
CA ILE A 576 15.71 9.21 30.47
C ILE A 576 17.22 9.25 30.61
N ARG A 577 17.77 10.40 31.01
CA ARG A 577 19.19 10.52 31.35
C ARG A 577 19.44 10.24 32.83
N PHE A 578 20.42 9.38 33.10
CA PHE A 578 20.94 9.13 34.45
C PHE A 578 22.32 9.76 34.57
N LYS A 579 22.52 10.73 35.46
CA LYS A 579 23.80 11.41 35.68
C LYS A 579 24.48 10.94 36.97
N SER A 580 25.81 10.89 36.97
CA SER A 580 26.61 10.63 38.18
C SER A 580 26.92 11.90 38.98
N SER A 581 26.90 13.07 38.35
CA SER A 581 27.12 14.38 39.01
C SER A 581 26.39 15.49 38.27
N SER A 582 26.26 16.66 38.91
CA SER A 582 25.69 17.87 38.30
C SER A 582 26.63 18.52 37.27
N ILE A 583 27.90 18.12 37.23
CA ILE A 583 28.92 18.65 36.32
C ILE A 583 28.94 17.82 35.04
N ASN A 584 28.49 18.42 33.94
CA ASN A 584 28.35 17.74 32.64
C ASN A 584 29.67 17.18 32.05
N ASN A 585 30.83 17.68 32.49
CA ASN A 585 32.16 17.27 31.99
C ASN A 585 32.79 16.08 32.73
N GLN A 586 32.15 15.52 33.76
CA GLN A 586 32.65 14.29 34.40
C GLN A 586 32.16 13.03 33.66
N ALA A 587 33.03 12.01 33.61
CA ALA A 587 32.67 10.71 33.05
C ALA A 587 31.49 10.12 33.81
N ASN A 588 30.42 9.80 33.07
CA ASN A 588 29.20 9.29 33.67
C ASN A 588 29.38 7.82 34.08
N ARG A 589 29.37 7.54 35.39
CA ARG A 589 29.53 6.17 35.93
C ARG A 589 28.44 5.20 35.43
N TYR A 590 27.27 5.71 35.06
CA TYR A 590 26.14 4.91 34.58
C TYR A 590 26.21 4.62 33.06
N ALA A 591 27.15 5.25 32.34
CA ALA A 591 27.33 4.99 30.91
C ALA A 591 27.62 3.50 30.66
N HIS A 592 27.01 2.95 29.61
CA HIS A 592 27.15 1.53 29.21
C HIS A 592 26.71 0.49 30.25
N LYS A 593 26.09 0.92 31.36
CA LYS A 593 25.52 -0.01 32.33
C LYS A 593 24.18 -0.56 31.83
N PRO A 594 23.88 -1.84 32.09
CA PRO A 594 22.56 -2.38 31.84
C PRO A 594 21.57 -1.85 32.87
N ALA A 595 20.36 -1.55 32.40
CA ALA A 595 19.19 -1.29 33.22
C ALA A 595 18.10 -2.29 32.88
N LEU A 596 17.26 -2.63 33.87
CA LEU A 596 16.06 -3.41 33.65
C LEU A 596 14.84 -2.49 33.71
N ILE A 597 14.06 -2.45 32.64
CA ILE A 597 12.85 -1.63 32.55
C ILE A 597 11.59 -2.50 32.65
N SER A 598 10.64 -2.05 33.47
CA SER A 598 9.34 -2.69 33.65
C SER A 598 8.22 -1.65 33.61
N PHE A 599 7.18 -1.95 32.84
CA PHE A 599 5.92 -1.21 32.82
C PHE A 599 4.80 -2.11 33.34
N TYR A 600 4.07 -1.67 34.37
CA TYR A 600 2.96 -2.44 34.92
C TYR A 600 1.77 -1.58 35.36
N SER A 601 0.65 -2.23 35.60
CA SER A 601 -0.51 -1.65 36.28
C SER A 601 -0.91 -2.51 37.47
N GLU A 602 -1.48 -1.89 38.49
CA GLU A 602 -2.06 -2.60 39.62
C GLU A 602 -3.49 -3.01 39.24
N ALA A 603 -3.77 -4.31 39.22
CA ALA A 603 -5.15 -4.78 39.04
C ALA A 603 -5.97 -4.42 40.30
N ASN A 604 -7.24 -4.04 40.10
CA ASN A 604 -8.24 -3.66 41.13
C ASN A 604 -7.95 -4.23 42.53
N GLY A 605 -8.01 -3.35 43.54
CA GLY A 605 -7.59 -3.53 44.93
C GLY A 605 -7.99 -4.84 45.63
N PRO A 606 -7.45 -5.09 46.83
CA PRO A 606 -7.45 -6.40 47.46
C PRO A 606 -8.85 -7.02 47.49
N LYS A 607 -9.06 -8.09 46.70
CA LYS A 607 -10.29 -8.89 46.79
C LYS A 607 -10.24 -9.64 48.13
N GLN A 608 -11.17 -9.35 49.04
CA GLN A 608 -11.43 -10.19 50.20
C GLN A 608 -11.85 -11.58 49.71
N GLY A 609 -10.93 -12.54 49.75
CA GLY A 609 -11.27 -13.94 49.60
C GLY A 609 -11.91 -14.42 50.90
N LYS A 610 -13.17 -14.86 50.86
CA LYS A 610 -13.73 -15.69 51.93
C LYS A 610 -13.03 -17.05 51.89
N GLY A 611 -11.99 -17.21 52.71
CA GLY A 611 -11.44 -18.53 53.01
C GLY A 611 -12.47 -19.35 53.80
N ARG A 612 -12.73 -20.59 53.37
CA ARG A 612 -13.26 -21.62 54.28
C ARG A 612 -12.22 -21.78 55.39
N LEU A 613 -12.60 -21.54 56.65
CA LEU A 613 -11.76 -21.32 57.84
C LEU A 613 -11.11 -19.92 57.94
N GLY A 614 -11.90 -18.94 58.36
CA GLY A 614 -11.60 -18.11 59.54
C GLY A 614 -10.29 -17.29 59.61
N GLY A 615 -9.53 -17.12 58.54
CA GLY A 615 -8.30 -16.31 58.54
C GLY A 615 -8.16 -15.49 57.26
N GLY A 616 -8.61 -14.24 57.27
CA GLY A 616 -8.49 -13.33 56.13
C GLY A 616 -7.06 -12.83 55.93
N ARG A 617 -6.25 -13.50 55.10
CA ARG A 617 -5.02 -12.91 54.55
C ARG A 617 -5.37 -11.99 53.38
N LEU A 618 -5.07 -10.69 53.50
CA LEU A 618 -5.03 -9.80 52.35
C LEU A 618 -3.99 -10.33 51.35
N ARG A 619 -4.41 -10.73 50.14
CA ARG A 619 -3.48 -10.97 49.04
C ARG A 619 -3.07 -9.62 48.44
N SER A 620 -1.77 -9.35 48.36
CA SER A 620 -1.21 -8.19 47.65
C SER A 620 -1.79 -8.08 46.24
N ALA A 621 -2.05 -6.84 45.80
CA ALA A 621 -2.58 -6.55 44.47
C ALA A 621 -1.70 -7.19 43.38
N ARG A 622 -2.32 -7.93 42.45
CA ARG A 622 -1.59 -8.62 41.37
C ARG A 622 -1.16 -7.59 40.32
N LYS A 623 0.16 -7.42 40.13
CA LYS A 623 0.72 -6.58 39.06
C LYS A 623 0.44 -7.21 37.68
N LYS A 624 -0.08 -6.43 36.74
CA LYS A 624 -0.18 -6.78 35.32
C LYS A 624 0.93 -6.06 34.56
N TYR A 625 1.95 -6.81 34.12
CA TYR A 625 3.08 -6.28 33.35
C TYR A 625 2.73 -6.15 31.87
N PHE A 626 3.12 -5.03 31.27
CA PHE A 626 3.11 -4.78 29.82
C PHE A 626 4.50 -4.99 29.23
N VAL A 627 5.52 -4.58 29.98
CA VAL A 627 6.93 -4.91 29.77
C VAL A 627 7.45 -5.39 31.10
N LYS A 628 8.15 -6.52 31.13
CA LYS A 628 8.72 -7.08 32.35
C LYS A 628 10.22 -7.25 32.15
N GLU A 629 11.00 -6.56 32.98
CA GLU A 629 12.45 -6.75 33.10
C GLU A 629 13.17 -6.77 31.73
N SER A 630 12.77 -5.89 30.79
CA SER A 630 13.50 -5.76 29.52
C SER A 630 14.86 -5.12 29.81
N LYS A 631 15.92 -5.69 29.23
CA LYS A 631 17.30 -5.28 29.48
C LYS A 631 17.72 -4.25 28.43
N VAL A 632 17.99 -3.03 28.87
CA VAL A 632 18.40 -1.91 28.03
C VAL A 632 19.77 -1.43 28.47
N LEU A 633 20.66 -1.14 27.53
CA LEU A 633 21.95 -0.53 27.84
C LEU A 633 21.82 0.99 27.82
N LEU A 634 22.34 1.64 28.85
CA LEU A 634 22.55 3.08 28.80
C LEU A 634 23.64 3.37 27.77
N ASP A 635 23.47 4.44 27.00
CA ASP A 635 24.50 4.85 26.05
C ASP A 635 25.71 5.50 26.74
N GLY A 636 26.69 5.96 25.95
CA GLY A 636 27.90 6.62 26.46
C GLY A 636 27.65 7.92 27.21
N ARG A 637 26.45 8.50 27.12
CA ARG A 637 26.05 9.73 27.81
C ARG A 637 25.18 9.46 29.05
N GLY A 638 24.75 8.21 29.23
CA GLY A 638 23.85 7.78 30.29
C GLY A 638 22.38 7.94 29.96
N TYR A 639 22.01 8.09 28.67
CA TYR A 639 20.60 8.00 28.27
C TYR A 639 20.16 6.55 28.17
N LEU A 640 19.01 6.26 28.78
CA LEU A 640 18.22 5.06 28.54
C LEU A 640 17.17 5.40 27.50
N ASN A 641 17.35 4.89 26.29
CA ASN A 641 16.41 5.02 25.18
C ASN A 641 15.61 3.72 25.03
N PHE A 642 14.29 3.78 25.17
CA PHE A 642 13.42 2.61 25.09
C PHE A 642 12.23 2.84 24.17
N ASN A 643 12.03 1.92 23.21
CA ASN A 643 10.89 1.93 22.29
C ASN A 643 9.79 0.99 22.82
N LEU A 644 8.59 1.52 23.00
CA LEU A 644 7.50 0.83 23.67
C LEU A 644 6.46 0.30 22.66
N HIS A 645 6.48 -1.01 22.44
CA HIS A 645 5.51 -1.70 21.57
C HIS A 645 4.06 -1.77 22.09
N PRO A 646 3.77 -2.14 23.36
CA PRO A 646 2.40 -2.28 23.85
C PRO A 646 1.75 -0.93 24.21
N GLN A 647 0.42 -0.85 24.10
CA GLN A 647 -0.33 0.29 24.62
C GLN A 647 -0.42 0.18 26.16
N LEU A 648 -0.36 1.33 26.83
CA LEU A 648 -0.37 1.42 28.29
C LEU A 648 -1.78 1.80 28.75
N PRO A 649 -2.19 1.42 29.96
CA PRO A 649 -3.45 1.86 30.54
C PRO A 649 -3.41 3.35 30.90
N LYS A 650 -4.57 3.93 31.28
CA LYS A 650 -4.67 5.34 31.68
C LYS A 650 -3.71 5.72 32.81
N ARG A 651 -3.52 4.81 33.77
CA ARG A 651 -2.56 4.92 34.87
C ARG A 651 -1.66 3.69 34.86
N PHE A 652 -0.35 3.90 34.88
CA PHE A 652 0.65 2.84 34.89
C PHE A 652 1.84 3.22 35.78
N TYR A 653 2.69 2.23 36.06
CA TYR A 653 3.90 2.36 36.84
C TYR A 653 5.09 1.98 35.96
N LEU A 654 6.13 2.80 36.02
CA LEU A 654 7.44 2.56 35.40
C LEU A 654 8.43 2.24 36.51
N GLU A 655 9.15 1.15 36.37
CA GLU A 655 10.18 0.70 37.30
C GLU A 655 11.47 0.44 36.51
N ILE A 656 12.55 1.11 36.87
CA ILE A 656 13.87 0.97 36.27
C ILE A 656 14.85 0.54 37.34
N GLU A 657 15.49 -0.61 37.15
CA GLU A 657 16.58 -1.06 38.00
C GLU A 657 17.92 -0.75 37.33
N LEU A 658 18.77 0.00 38.02
CA LEU A 658 20.10 0.43 37.54
C LEU A 658 21.09 0.38 38.69
N ASP A 659 22.23 -0.31 38.50
CA ASP A 659 23.30 -0.48 39.51
C ASP A 659 22.79 -0.96 40.89
N GLY A 660 21.82 -1.87 40.89
CA GLY A 660 21.19 -2.43 42.10
C GLY A 660 20.29 -1.45 42.85
N GLN A 661 19.89 -0.34 42.21
CA GLN A 661 18.90 0.62 42.73
C GLN A 661 17.66 0.63 41.85
N THR A 662 16.49 0.78 42.47
CA THR A 662 15.21 0.81 41.77
C THR A 662 14.63 2.21 41.76
N TYR A 663 14.31 2.71 40.58
CA TYR A 663 13.66 4.00 40.35
C TYR A 663 12.21 3.75 39.91
N LYS A 664 11.24 4.41 40.55
CA LYS A 664 9.81 4.22 40.28
C LYS A 664 9.12 5.53 39.93
N TRP A 665 8.32 5.49 38.86
CA TRP A 665 7.44 6.58 38.45
C TRP A 665 6.00 6.08 38.27
N VAL A 666 5.04 6.96 38.54
CA VAL A 666 3.65 6.79 38.10
C VAL A 666 3.39 7.67 36.91
N GLY A 667 2.90 7.03 35.84
CA GLY A 667 2.46 7.69 34.63
C GLY A 667 0.95 7.78 34.57
N ASN A 668 0.42 8.97 34.27
CA ASN A 668 -0.98 9.19 33.94
C ASN A 668 -1.12 9.82 32.56
N LYS A 669 -2.00 9.26 31.73
CA LYS A 669 -2.34 9.85 30.42
C LYS A 669 -3.13 11.14 30.60
N ILE A 670 -2.71 12.19 29.91
CA ILE A 670 -3.36 13.51 29.90
C ILE A 670 -4.22 13.60 28.64
N TYR A 671 -5.50 13.95 28.81
CA TYR A 671 -6.40 14.18 27.70
C TYR A 671 -6.87 15.63 27.70
N GLN A 672 -6.86 16.28 26.54
CA GLN A 672 -7.34 17.65 26.37
C GLN A 672 -8.20 17.76 25.11
N GLY A 673 -9.39 18.33 25.23
CA GLY A 673 -10.33 18.44 24.11
C GLY A 673 -10.87 17.09 23.63
N THR A 674 -11.70 17.15 22.59
CA THR A 674 -12.34 15.99 21.95
C THR A 674 -12.13 16.05 20.46
N ASP A 675 -11.77 14.94 19.85
CA ASP A 675 -11.63 14.83 18.40
C ASP A 675 -13.02 14.91 17.76
N GLU A 676 -13.25 15.90 16.90
CA GLU A 676 -14.54 16.13 16.22
C GLU A 676 -15.01 14.91 15.41
N TYR A 677 -14.07 14.13 14.86
CA TYR A 677 -14.39 13.03 13.96
C TYR A 677 -14.63 11.71 14.69
N THR A 678 -13.87 11.42 15.75
CA THR A 678 -14.03 10.18 16.53
C THR A 678 -14.90 10.34 17.77
N GLY A 679 -15.07 11.58 18.27
CA GLY A 679 -15.71 11.87 19.55
C GLY A 679 -14.88 11.46 20.77
N GLU A 680 -13.64 10.99 20.57
CA GLU A 680 -12.76 10.53 21.64
C GLU A 680 -11.91 11.68 22.19
N ALA A 681 -11.58 11.64 23.47
CA ALA A 681 -10.70 12.62 24.09
C ALA A 681 -9.29 12.55 23.48
N ILE A 682 -8.68 13.70 23.16
CA ILE A 682 -7.37 13.72 22.50
C ILE A 682 -6.27 13.52 23.55
N LEU A 683 -5.48 12.46 23.38
CA LEU A 683 -4.31 12.20 24.21
C LEU A 683 -3.19 13.18 23.84
N THR A 684 -2.86 14.10 24.75
CA THR A 684 -1.81 15.11 24.52
C THR A 684 -0.46 14.71 25.07
N GLY A 685 -0.41 13.85 26.09
CA GLY A 685 0.85 13.36 26.63
C GLY A 685 0.71 12.50 27.88
N ILE A 686 1.84 12.29 28.55
CA ILE A 686 1.94 11.52 29.79
C ILE A 686 2.53 12.40 30.89
N ASN A 687 1.86 12.46 32.04
CA ASN A 687 2.43 13.02 33.26
C ASN A 687 3.16 11.90 34.02
N LEU A 688 4.49 11.98 34.12
CA LEU A 688 5.31 11.09 34.95
C LEU A 688 5.65 11.79 36.28
N ARG A 689 5.30 11.14 37.40
CA ARG A 689 5.69 11.59 38.75
C ARG A 689 6.53 10.53 39.42
N GLU A 690 7.67 10.92 39.96
CA GLU A 690 8.54 10.01 40.71
C GLU A 690 7.94 9.66 42.08
N ILE A 691 8.05 8.40 42.49
CA ILE A 691 7.56 7.88 43.80
C ILE A 691 8.65 7.08 44.52
N THR A 692 9.91 7.28 44.17
CA THR A 692 10.99 6.50 44.80
C THR A 692 11.24 7.01 46.23
N GLU A 693 11.27 6.12 47.22
CA GLU A 693 11.63 6.45 48.61
C GLU A 693 13.15 6.72 48.74
N PRO A 694 13.56 7.64 49.63
CA PRO A 694 14.98 8.00 49.79
C PRO A 694 15.79 6.81 50.36
N THR A 695 16.90 6.47 49.69
CA THR A 695 17.84 5.41 50.12
C THR A 695 19.20 5.99 50.50
N SER A 696 20.00 5.22 51.24
CA SER A 696 21.30 5.60 51.81
C SER A 696 22.50 5.55 50.85
N LYS A 697 22.33 5.11 49.60
CA LYS A 697 23.42 5.00 48.60
C LYS A 697 23.47 6.25 47.70
N PRO A 698 24.66 6.63 47.15
CA PRO A 698 24.76 7.69 46.14
C PRO A 698 23.88 7.32 44.94
N ARG A 699 22.93 8.21 44.62
CA ARG A 699 21.86 7.99 43.66
C ARG A 699 22.19 8.65 42.32
N ALA A 700 21.74 8.06 41.22
CA ALA A 700 21.82 8.73 39.94
C ALA A 700 20.92 9.98 39.97
N LEU A 701 21.47 11.11 39.53
CA LEU A 701 20.73 12.33 39.36
C LEU A 701 19.88 12.18 38.09
N VAL A 702 18.57 12.35 38.22
CA VAL A 702 17.62 12.37 37.10
C VAL A 702 16.97 13.75 37.13
N ASP A 703 17.23 14.54 36.09
CA ASP A 703 16.60 15.84 35.91
C ASP A 703 15.23 15.64 35.24
N PRO A 704 14.12 16.15 35.80
CA PRO A 704 12.81 16.11 35.15
C PRO A 704 12.81 16.69 33.72
N ALA A 705 13.68 17.66 33.41
CA ALA A 705 13.80 18.24 32.08
C ALA A 705 14.45 17.29 31.04
N GLU A 706 15.16 16.25 31.49
CA GLU A 706 15.81 15.25 30.63
C GLU A 706 15.02 13.93 30.56
N ILE A 707 13.74 13.96 30.92
CA ILE A 707 12.79 12.87 30.73
C ILE A 707 11.90 13.22 29.54
N GLU A 708 12.12 12.54 28.40
CA GLU A 708 11.27 12.66 27.22
C GLU A 708 10.39 11.40 27.11
N PHE A 709 9.06 11.57 27.20
CA PHE A 709 8.12 10.49 26.93
C PHE A 709 7.17 10.85 25.78
N VAL A 710 7.59 10.53 24.56
CA VAL A 710 6.73 10.64 23.37
C VAL A 710 5.74 9.48 23.37
N TYR A 711 4.44 9.80 23.32
CA TYR A 711 3.40 8.78 23.37
C TYR A 711 2.18 9.13 22.52
N SER A 712 1.92 8.32 21.51
CA SER A 712 0.68 8.33 20.72
C SER A 712 0.14 6.92 20.50
N GLU A 713 -1.19 6.80 20.47
CA GLU A 713 -1.90 5.57 20.10
C GLU A 713 -2.44 5.62 18.67
N LYS A 714 -2.46 6.81 18.06
CA LYS A 714 -2.97 7.02 16.70
C LYS A 714 -1.86 6.81 15.68
N PRO A 715 -2.06 5.99 14.63
CA PRO A 715 -1.14 5.93 13.49
C PRO A 715 -1.18 7.24 12.71
N ILE A 716 -0.12 7.51 11.95
CA ILE A 716 0.00 8.76 11.18
C ILE A 716 -0.30 8.49 9.70
N ALA A 717 -1.06 9.36 9.05
CA ALA A 717 -1.20 9.40 7.60
C ALA A 717 -0.66 10.74 7.10
N LEU A 718 0.50 10.70 6.44
CA LEU A 718 1.18 11.87 5.87
C LEU A 718 0.97 11.91 4.36
N PHE A 719 0.40 13.00 3.86
CA PHE A 719 0.26 13.28 2.43
C PHE A 719 1.33 14.27 1.99
N MET A 720 2.04 13.95 0.91
CA MET A 720 3.05 14.82 0.32
C MET A 720 2.53 15.33 -1.02
N VAL A 721 2.19 16.62 -1.07
CA VAL A 721 1.58 17.27 -2.22
C VAL A 721 2.58 18.23 -2.86
N THR A 722 2.91 17.97 -4.12
CA THR A 722 3.92 18.72 -4.86
C THR A 722 3.36 19.25 -6.18
N PRO A 723 3.50 20.55 -6.49
CA PRO A 723 3.07 21.13 -7.75
C PRO A 723 3.80 20.48 -8.94
N PRO A 724 3.09 20.01 -9.98
CA PRO A 724 3.71 19.43 -11.16
C PRO A 724 4.54 20.43 -11.98
N ASP A 725 4.29 21.72 -11.84
CA ASP A 725 4.93 22.83 -12.53
C ASP A 725 6.19 23.36 -11.84
N LYS A 726 6.47 22.95 -10.60
CA LYS A 726 7.59 23.44 -9.78
C LYS A 726 8.49 22.31 -9.28
N PRO A 727 9.40 21.82 -10.14
CA PRO A 727 10.28 20.72 -9.79
C PRO A 727 11.26 21.06 -8.66
N GLU A 728 11.49 22.34 -8.34
CA GLU A 728 12.43 22.76 -7.30
C GLU A 728 12.03 22.26 -5.90
N TYR A 729 10.73 22.04 -5.65
CA TYR A 729 10.23 21.57 -4.35
C TYR A 729 10.35 20.07 -4.18
N TYR A 730 10.56 19.35 -5.27
CA TYR A 730 10.55 17.90 -5.27
C TYR A 730 11.71 17.33 -4.42
N ASP A 731 12.86 18.02 -4.39
CA ASP A 731 14.06 17.57 -3.67
C ASP A 731 13.81 17.51 -2.15
N LEU A 732 12.97 18.42 -1.63
CA LEU A 732 12.54 18.41 -0.22
C LEU A 732 11.71 17.17 0.13
N VAL A 733 10.87 16.70 -0.80
CA VAL A 733 10.07 15.47 -0.61
C VAL A 733 10.96 14.23 -0.64
N SER A 734 11.95 14.19 -1.54
CA SER A 734 12.94 13.11 -1.57
C SER A 734 13.70 13.00 -0.25
N LEU A 735 14.17 14.16 0.28
CA LEU A 735 14.85 14.25 1.56
C LEU A 735 13.95 13.82 2.72
N MET A 736 12.68 14.24 2.75
CA MET A 736 11.75 13.82 3.79
C MET A 736 11.54 12.30 3.79
N ILE A 737 11.35 11.68 2.62
CA ILE A 737 11.21 10.22 2.51
C ILE A 737 12.47 9.50 3.00
N ASP A 738 13.66 10.01 2.64
CA ASP A 738 14.93 9.48 3.12
C ASP A 738 15.05 9.57 4.66
N GLN A 739 14.77 10.72 5.24
CA GLN A 739 14.81 10.92 6.69
C GLN A 739 13.79 10.06 7.43
N ILE A 740 12.56 9.97 6.94
CA ILE A 740 11.52 9.09 7.52
C ILE A 740 12.01 7.64 7.53
N PHE A 741 12.56 7.16 6.41
CA PHE A 741 13.05 5.79 6.33
C PHE A 741 14.20 5.57 7.31
N ASN A 742 15.25 6.39 7.24
CA ASN A 742 16.48 6.20 8.01
C ASN A 742 16.24 6.30 9.52
N ALA A 743 15.47 7.32 9.97
CA ALA A 743 15.18 7.52 11.38
C ALA A 743 14.34 6.39 11.99
N ASN A 744 13.35 5.87 11.25
CA ASN A 744 12.54 4.74 11.72
C ASN A 744 13.28 3.40 11.64
N TYR A 745 14.16 3.24 10.64
CA TYR A 745 15.02 2.07 10.50
C TYR A 745 16.02 1.96 11.65
N GLU A 746 16.69 3.06 12.01
CA GLU A 746 17.64 3.12 13.13
C GLU A 746 16.96 2.75 14.46
N LEU A 747 15.80 3.36 14.74
CA LEU A 747 15.03 3.04 15.96
C LEU A 747 14.49 1.61 15.98
N ALA A 748 14.09 1.08 14.82
CA ALA A 748 13.68 -0.31 14.72
C ALA A 748 14.84 -1.24 15.07
N LEU A 749 16.05 -1.00 14.55
CA LEU A 749 17.24 -1.80 14.86
C LEU A 749 17.62 -1.77 16.35
N ALA A 750 17.42 -0.64 17.00
CA ALA A 750 17.70 -0.46 18.43
C ALA A 750 16.63 -1.09 19.36
N SER A 751 15.49 -1.50 18.83
CA SER A 751 14.40 -2.10 19.61
C SER A 751 14.56 -3.62 19.81
N ASP A 752 14.02 -4.15 20.91
CA ASP A 752 14.01 -5.59 21.23
C ASP A 752 13.42 -6.46 20.08
N SER A 753 12.38 -5.95 19.40
CA SER A 753 11.72 -6.66 18.30
C SER A 753 12.45 -6.54 16.95
N ARG A 754 13.45 -5.65 16.87
CA ARG A 754 14.14 -5.23 15.64
C ARG A 754 13.21 -4.71 14.53
N LYS A 755 12.00 -4.29 14.90
CA LYS A 755 10.91 -3.84 14.02
C LYS A 755 10.29 -2.55 14.52
N THR A 756 9.72 -1.79 13.60
CA THR A 756 8.89 -0.64 13.96
C THR A 756 7.66 -1.09 14.75
N THR A 757 7.25 -0.27 15.73
CA THR A 757 6.07 -0.53 16.56
C THR A 757 4.78 -0.51 15.74
N VAL A 758 4.68 0.41 14.79
CA VAL A 758 3.60 0.52 13.81
C VAL A 758 4.21 0.35 12.42
N ARG A 759 3.61 -0.51 11.58
CA ARG A 759 4.09 -0.72 10.20
C ARG A 759 4.10 0.61 9.46
N VAL A 760 5.22 0.93 8.80
CA VAL A 760 5.32 2.12 7.93
C VAL A 760 5.08 1.69 6.50
N GLN A 761 3.99 2.16 5.90
CA GLN A 761 3.59 1.83 4.54
C GLN A 761 3.72 3.08 3.65
N PHE A 762 4.69 3.04 2.75
CA PHE A 762 4.79 4.02 1.67
C PHE A 762 3.84 3.61 0.54
N ILE A 763 2.99 4.54 0.13
CA ILE A 763 2.08 4.47 -1.02
C ILE A 763 2.44 5.66 -1.91
N LEU A 764 3.40 5.46 -2.80
CA LEU A 764 3.95 6.52 -3.62
C LEU A 764 3.23 6.52 -4.96
N ASP A 765 2.13 7.28 -5.06
CA ASP A 765 1.52 7.54 -6.37
C ASP A 765 2.51 8.36 -7.20
N GLU A 766 2.56 8.03 -8.48
CA GLU A 766 3.51 8.63 -9.44
C GLU A 766 4.96 8.65 -8.92
N PHE A 767 5.46 7.50 -8.44
CA PHE A 767 6.79 7.35 -7.86
C PHE A 767 7.94 7.92 -8.72
N ALA A 768 7.77 7.90 -10.04
CA ALA A 768 8.73 8.47 -10.98
C ALA A 768 8.85 10.01 -10.92
N ASN A 769 7.81 10.71 -10.46
CA ASN A 769 7.77 12.18 -10.36
C ASN A 769 8.51 12.69 -9.12
N ILE A 770 8.55 11.91 -8.04
CA ILE A 770 9.42 12.18 -6.89
C ILE A 770 10.87 12.22 -7.41
N PRO A 771 11.83 12.99 -6.88
CA PRO A 771 13.22 12.91 -7.30
C PRO A 771 13.89 11.64 -6.82
N LYS A 772 15.15 11.48 -7.20
CA LYS A 772 15.91 10.30 -6.85
C LYS A 772 16.05 10.20 -5.33
N ILE A 773 15.31 9.26 -4.75
CA ILE A 773 15.48 8.89 -3.34
C ILE A 773 16.85 8.20 -3.19
N PRO A 774 17.75 8.70 -2.32
CA PRO A 774 19.06 8.10 -2.11
C PRO A 774 18.96 6.61 -1.76
N ASN A 775 19.84 5.78 -2.33
CA ASN A 775 19.96 4.35 -2.00
C ASN A 775 18.65 3.54 -2.01
N MET A 776 17.70 3.90 -2.89
CA MET A 776 16.36 3.29 -2.92
C MET A 776 16.38 1.75 -3.04
N ALA A 777 17.25 1.20 -3.88
CA ALA A 777 17.38 -0.26 -4.05
C ALA A 777 17.73 -0.96 -2.73
N THR A 778 18.68 -0.41 -1.97
CA THR A 778 19.08 -0.90 -0.65
C THR A 778 17.93 -0.78 0.35
N LYS A 779 17.22 0.36 0.37
CA LYS A 779 16.08 0.59 1.26
C LYS A 779 14.96 -0.43 1.06
N LEU A 780 14.66 -0.80 -0.19
CA LEU A 780 13.67 -1.82 -0.51
C LEU A 780 14.08 -3.20 0.03
N SER A 781 15.37 -3.54 -0.05
CA SER A 781 15.89 -4.81 0.44
C SER A 781 15.85 -4.90 1.97
N ILE A 782 16.35 -3.87 2.68
CA ILE A 782 16.46 -3.91 4.14
C ILE A 782 15.16 -3.55 4.87
N GLY A 783 14.30 -2.71 4.29
CA GLY A 783 13.11 -2.17 4.98
C GLY A 783 12.10 -3.24 5.42
N LEU A 784 11.96 -4.32 4.66
CA LEU A 784 10.98 -5.39 4.93
C LEU A 784 11.19 -6.03 6.31
N GLY A 785 12.46 -6.27 6.69
CA GLY A 785 12.81 -6.85 8.00
C GLY A 785 12.41 -5.97 9.18
N GLN A 786 12.38 -4.65 8.97
CA GLN A 786 12.05 -3.62 9.96
C GLN A 786 10.56 -3.21 9.93
N ASN A 787 9.72 -3.94 9.18
CA ASN A 787 8.29 -3.66 9.01
C ASN A 787 8.02 -2.29 8.32
N ILE A 788 8.88 -1.96 7.34
CA ILE A 788 8.77 -0.79 6.46
C ILE A 788 8.56 -1.29 5.03
N CYS A 789 7.44 -0.96 4.40
CA CYS A 789 7.02 -1.52 3.12
C CYS A 789 6.74 -0.43 2.08
N PHE A 790 6.96 -0.73 0.80
CA PHE A 790 6.74 0.20 -0.31
C PHE A 790 5.73 -0.34 -1.33
N MET A 791 4.75 0.49 -1.67
CA MET A 791 3.89 0.37 -2.84
C MET A 791 4.23 1.52 -3.79
N MET A 792 4.90 1.21 -4.90
CA MET A 792 5.36 2.19 -5.87
C MET A 792 4.50 2.12 -7.12
N PHE A 793 3.93 3.24 -7.53
CA PHE A 793 3.07 3.33 -8.69
C PHE A 793 3.77 4.09 -9.82
N VAL A 794 4.05 3.42 -10.93
CA VAL A 794 4.75 3.98 -12.09
C VAL A 794 3.90 3.88 -13.35
N GLN A 795 4.15 4.74 -14.35
CA GLN A 795 3.42 4.65 -15.61
C GLN A 795 3.97 3.52 -16.49
N ASN A 796 5.30 3.40 -16.50
CA ASN A 796 6.05 2.40 -17.25
C ASN A 796 7.39 2.12 -16.53
N LEU A 797 8.13 1.09 -16.95
CA LEU A 797 9.40 0.71 -16.30
C LEU A 797 10.55 1.64 -16.71
N GLU A 798 10.46 2.27 -17.88
CA GLU A 798 11.45 3.16 -18.45
C GLU A 798 11.65 4.41 -17.58
N GLN A 799 10.58 4.95 -17.00
CA GLN A 799 10.66 6.06 -16.06
C GLN A 799 11.56 5.78 -14.84
N ILE A 800 11.62 4.52 -14.38
CA ILE A 800 12.52 4.13 -13.29
C ILE A 800 13.96 4.07 -13.81
N GLU A 801 14.14 3.50 -15.01
CA GLU A 801 15.44 3.37 -15.69
C GLU A 801 16.09 4.73 -15.94
N ASP A 802 15.32 5.71 -16.40
CA ASP A 802 15.80 7.07 -16.67
C ASP A 802 16.33 7.75 -15.39
N LYS A 803 15.72 7.44 -14.25
CA LYS A 803 15.97 8.13 -12.98
C LYS A 803 17.00 7.45 -12.09
N TYR A 804 16.97 6.12 -12.03
CA TYR A 804 17.86 5.32 -11.16
C TYR A 804 19.00 4.65 -11.93
N GLY A 805 18.92 4.61 -13.27
CA GLY A 805 19.81 3.82 -14.11
C GLY A 805 19.37 2.36 -14.20
N LYS A 806 19.86 1.67 -15.23
CA LYS A 806 19.45 0.30 -15.59
C LYS A 806 19.72 -0.74 -14.50
N GLU A 807 20.90 -0.70 -13.89
CA GLU A 807 21.31 -1.67 -12.85
C GLU A 807 20.46 -1.53 -11.58
N ASN A 808 20.31 -0.30 -11.07
CA ASN A 808 19.47 -0.03 -9.90
C ASN A 808 18.00 -0.36 -10.19
N THR A 809 17.52 -0.12 -11.41
CA THR A 809 16.14 -0.46 -11.80
C THR A 809 15.89 -1.97 -11.74
N ALA A 810 16.82 -2.79 -12.23
CA ALA A 810 16.73 -4.23 -12.11
C ALA A 810 16.68 -4.67 -10.63
N SER A 811 17.49 -4.06 -9.77
CA SER A 811 17.49 -4.32 -8.32
C SER A 811 16.19 -3.87 -7.64
N ILE A 812 15.66 -2.69 -7.98
CA ILE A 812 14.38 -2.17 -7.48
C ILE A 812 13.23 -3.13 -7.83
N ILE A 813 13.15 -3.57 -9.09
CA ILE A 813 12.12 -4.51 -9.55
C ILE A 813 12.30 -5.87 -8.88
N GLY A 814 13.54 -6.36 -8.75
CA GLY A 814 13.86 -7.63 -8.10
C GLY A 814 13.51 -7.67 -6.60
N ASN A 815 13.62 -6.54 -5.90
CA ASN A 815 13.22 -6.40 -4.50
C ASN A 815 11.70 -6.20 -4.30
N CYS A 816 10.93 -6.13 -5.38
CA CYS A 816 9.46 -6.09 -5.32
C CYS A 816 8.90 -7.50 -5.48
N SER A 817 8.31 -8.04 -4.40
CA SER A 817 7.72 -9.39 -4.41
C SER A 817 6.46 -9.47 -5.28
N LEU A 818 5.75 -8.36 -5.47
CA LEU A 818 4.62 -8.27 -6.40
C LEU A 818 4.92 -7.25 -7.48
N ASN A 819 4.85 -7.69 -8.74
CA ASN A 819 4.90 -6.81 -9.90
C ASN A 819 3.55 -6.86 -10.62
N ILE A 820 2.77 -5.78 -10.52
CA ILE A 820 1.40 -5.69 -11.02
C ILE A 820 1.38 -4.82 -12.27
N LEU A 821 0.96 -5.38 -13.40
CA LEU A 821 0.67 -4.64 -14.62
C LEU A 821 -0.84 -4.48 -14.78
N ILE A 822 -1.32 -3.23 -14.77
CA ILE A 822 -2.72 -2.92 -15.08
C ILE A 822 -2.87 -2.76 -16.59
N LYS A 823 -2.13 -1.80 -17.17
CA LYS A 823 -2.17 -1.48 -18.59
C LYS A 823 -0.95 -0.66 -19.00
N SER A 824 -0.31 -1.05 -20.10
CA SER A 824 0.80 -0.30 -20.70
C SER A 824 0.71 -0.27 -22.23
N THR A 825 1.01 0.88 -22.84
CA THR A 825 1.22 1.05 -24.28
C THR A 825 2.70 0.98 -24.63
N SER A 826 3.61 1.02 -23.64
CA SER A 826 5.03 0.82 -23.92
C SER A 826 5.26 -0.63 -24.35
N ALA A 827 5.80 -0.79 -25.56
CA ALA A 827 6.18 -2.09 -26.09
C ALA A 827 7.26 -2.75 -25.24
N LYS A 828 8.25 -1.98 -24.76
CA LYS A 828 9.36 -2.49 -23.95
C LYS A 828 8.88 -2.96 -22.58
N THR A 829 8.03 -2.19 -21.90
CA THR A 829 7.38 -2.63 -20.66
C THR A 829 6.51 -3.87 -20.90
N ALA A 830 5.65 -3.87 -21.92
CA ALA A 830 4.76 -5.01 -22.20
C ALA A 830 5.55 -6.29 -22.53
N GLU A 831 6.66 -6.16 -23.27
CA GLU A 831 7.56 -7.27 -23.58
C GLU A 831 8.28 -7.80 -22.33
N ALA A 832 8.72 -6.93 -21.42
CA ALA A 832 9.33 -7.32 -20.15
C ALA A 832 8.36 -8.15 -19.29
N TYR A 833 7.10 -7.69 -19.14
CA TYR A 833 6.06 -8.47 -18.44
C TYR A 833 5.70 -9.77 -19.19
N SER A 834 5.61 -9.74 -20.52
CA SER A 834 5.34 -10.93 -21.34
C SER A 834 6.42 -12.01 -21.16
N LYS A 835 7.69 -11.61 -21.10
CA LYS A 835 8.83 -12.49 -20.84
C LYS A 835 8.82 -13.02 -19.41
N ALA A 836 8.53 -12.16 -18.43
CA ALA A 836 8.50 -12.54 -17.02
C ALA A 836 7.30 -13.42 -16.63
N LEU A 837 6.24 -13.45 -17.44
CA LEU A 837 5.14 -14.41 -17.31
C LEU A 837 5.50 -15.82 -17.77
N GLY A 838 6.53 -15.95 -18.59
CA GLY A 838 6.97 -17.24 -19.11
C GLY A 838 6.11 -17.78 -20.25
N VAL A 839 6.37 -19.05 -20.56
CA VAL A 839 5.87 -19.75 -21.74
C VAL A 839 5.23 -21.07 -21.36
N LYS A 840 4.16 -21.41 -22.06
CA LYS A 840 3.52 -22.72 -21.97
C LYS A 840 3.63 -23.43 -23.30
N THR A 841 3.72 -24.75 -23.24
CA THR A 841 3.65 -25.60 -24.42
C THR A 841 2.19 -25.77 -24.84
N ILE A 842 1.88 -25.51 -26.12
CA ILE A 842 0.55 -25.78 -26.69
C ILE A 842 0.62 -26.87 -27.75
N THR A 843 -0.38 -27.73 -27.79
CA THR A 843 -0.53 -28.73 -28.85
C THR A 843 -1.29 -28.12 -30.02
N LYS A 844 -0.59 -27.75 -31.09
CA LYS A 844 -1.19 -27.24 -32.33
C LYS A 844 -1.48 -28.40 -33.27
N ARG A 845 -2.73 -28.53 -33.70
CA ARG A 845 -3.16 -29.51 -34.69
C ARG A 845 -3.37 -28.82 -36.03
N GLU A 846 -2.63 -29.25 -37.04
CA GLU A 846 -2.80 -28.78 -38.41
C GLU A 846 -3.56 -29.86 -39.18
N LYS A 847 -4.77 -29.52 -39.63
CA LYS A 847 -5.60 -30.40 -40.45
C LYS A 847 -5.20 -30.20 -41.92
N GLY A 848 -4.48 -31.16 -42.51
CA GLY A 848 -4.25 -31.17 -43.95
C GLY A 848 -5.55 -31.55 -44.67
N THR A 849 -6.07 -30.66 -45.50
CA THR A 849 -7.28 -30.92 -46.30
C THR A 849 -6.90 -31.42 -47.68
N ASN A 850 -6.93 -32.74 -47.88
CA ASN A 850 -7.13 -33.32 -49.21
C ASN A 850 -8.60 -33.71 -49.33
N ILE A 851 -9.29 -33.14 -50.32
CA ILE A 851 -10.76 -33.20 -50.51
C ILE A 851 -11.30 -34.63 -50.63
N LEU A 852 -10.44 -35.61 -50.95
CA LEU A 852 -10.81 -37.02 -51.15
C LEU A 852 -10.74 -37.92 -49.90
N ASN A 853 -10.13 -37.48 -48.79
CA ASN A 853 -9.93 -38.30 -47.59
C ASN A 853 -10.59 -37.70 -46.33
N GLU A 854 -11.88 -37.39 -46.40
CA GLU A 854 -12.64 -36.88 -45.25
C GLU A 854 -12.77 -37.93 -44.11
N ALA A 855 -12.60 -39.22 -44.44
CA ALA A 855 -12.67 -40.33 -43.50
C ALA A 855 -11.39 -40.51 -42.65
N ASN A 856 -10.23 -39.97 -43.05
CA ASN A 856 -8.98 -40.13 -42.30
C ASN A 856 -8.03 -38.93 -42.49
N PRO A 857 -8.31 -37.76 -41.88
CA PRO A 857 -7.45 -36.60 -42.01
C PRO A 857 -6.08 -36.88 -41.37
N HIS A 858 -4.99 -36.67 -42.13
CA HIS A 858 -3.65 -36.65 -41.56
C HIS A 858 -3.52 -35.42 -40.65
N ILE A 859 -3.57 -35.65 -39.34
CA ILE A 859 -3.47 -34.58 -38.33
C ILE A 859 -2.01 -34.52 -37.87
N ASN A 860 -1.27 -33.54 -38.39
CA ASN A 860 0.04 -33.23 -37.87
C ASN A 860 -0.09 -32.48 -36.55
N THR A 861 0.55 -33.01 -35.51
CA THR A 861 0.55 -32.42 -34.17
C THR A 861 1.93 -31.84 -33.89
N ARG A 862 1.97 -30.54 -33.56
CA ARG A 862 3.19 -29.84 -33.15
C ARG A 862 3.01 -29.30 -31.73
N ASN A 863 4.09 -29.22 -30.97
CA ASN A 863 4.09 -28.69 -29.60
C ASN A 863 4.93 -27.40 -29.51
N PRO A 864 4.57 -26.29 -30.18
CA PRO A 864 5.33 -25.05 -30.08
C PRO A 864 5.20 -24.41 -28.69
N GLU A 865 6.23 -23.63 -28.35
CA GLU A 865 6.17 -22.68 -27.23
C GLU A 865 5.17 -21.56 -27.52
N GLN A 866 4.43 -21.15 -26.50
CA GLN A 866 3.55 -19.99 -26.55
C GLN A 866 3.63 -19.23 -25.24
N ARG A 867 3.89 -17.92 -25.32
CA ARG A 867 3.81 -17.03 -24.14
C ARG A 867 2.42 -17.07 -23.52
N LEU A 868 2.35 -17.03 -22.18
CA LEU A 868 1.08 -17.00 -21.46
C LEU A 868 0.18 -15.86 -21.94
N LEU A 869 0.76 -14.66 -22.05
CA LEU A 869 0.18 -13.50 -22.71
C LEU A 869 1.26 -12.80 -23.53
N THR A 870 0.96 -12.55 -24.80
CA THR A 870 1.82 -11.74 -25.67
C THR A 870 1.82 -10.26 -25.26
N ALA A 871 2.86 -9.50 -25.59
CA ALA A 871 2.90 -8.05 -25.34
C ALA A 871 1.64 -7.33 -25.88
N ASN A 872 1.21 -7.69 -27.10
CA ASN A 872 -0.01 -7.18 -27.73
C ASN A 872 -1.30 -7.50 -26.96
N GLN A 873 -1.33 -8.64 -26.26
CA GLN A 873 -2.46 -9.01 -25.39
C GLN A 873 -2.44 -8.20 -24.09
N LEU A 874 -1.26 -7.98 -23.51
CA LEU A 874 -1.08 -7.17 -22.30
C LEU A 874 -1.46 -5.69 -22.53
N SER A 875 -1.15 -5.13 -23.70
CA SER A 875 -1.58 -3.76 -24.05
C SER A 875 -3.10 -3.62 -24.24
N LYS A 876 -3.83 -4.74 -24.41
CA LYS A 876 -5.29 -4.80 -24.62
C LYS A 876 -6.07 -5.20 -23.35
N LEU A 877 -5.42 -5.14 -22.19
CA LEU A 877 -6.10 -5.29 -20.91
C LEU A 877 -7.18 -4.20 -20.77
N GLU A 878 -8.35 -4.63 -20.36
CA GLU A 878 -9.49 -3.78 -20.02
C GLU A 878 -9.35 -3.26 -18.59
N SER A 879 -10.09 -2.20 -18.30
CA SER A 879 -10.15 -1.64 -16.95
C SER A 879 -10.49 -2.73 -15.93
N GLY A 880 -9.85 -2.74 -14.76
CA GLY A 880 -10.10 -3.75 -13.71
C GLY A 880 -9.45 -5.12 -13.96
N GLU A 881 -8.95 -5.36 -15.19
CA GLU A 881 -8.03 -6.47 -15.46
C GLU A 881 -6.61 -6.07 -15.08
N ALA A 882 -5.83 -7.06 -14.66
CA ALA A 882 -4.43 -6.89 -14.32
C ALA A 882 -3.69 -8.22 -14.43
N VAL A 883 -2.37 -8.14 -14.50
CA VAL A 883 -1.48 -9.30 -14.41
C VAL A 883 -0.52 -9.09 -13.26
N ILE A 884 -0.37 -10.10 -12.41
CA ILE A 884 0.47 -10.03 -11.22
C ILE A 884 1.53 -11.13 -11.29
N ILE A 885 2.78 -10.72 -11.30
CA ILE A 885 3.93 -11.61 -11.17
C ILE A 885 4.30 -11.66 -9.69
N ARG A 886 4.59 -12.86 -9.19
CA ARG A 886 4.84 -13.14 -7.77
C ARG A 886 6.24 -13.69 -7.60
N GLY A 887 7.03 -13.04 -6.74
CA GLY A 887 8.41 -13.43 -6.47
C GLY A 887 8.56 -14.40 -5.30
N VAL A 888 7.95 -14.11 -4.15
CA VAL A 888 8.34 -14.71 -2.86
C VAL A 888 7.29 -15.66 -2.26
N LYS A 889 6.09 -15.76 -2.85
CA LYS A 889 4.99 -16.56 -2.27
C LYS A 889 5.26 -18.06 -2.35
N ALA A 890 5.84 -18.62 -1.29
CA ALA A 890 6.27 -20.03 -1.25
C ALA A 890 5.33 -20.96 -0.48
N GLN A 891 4.43 -20.41 0.34
CA GLN A 891 3.53 -21.20 1.19
C GLN A 891 2.06 -20.74 1.10
N ASP A 892 1.15 -21.66 1.32
CA ASP A 892 -0.25 -21.33 1.59
C ASP A 892 -0.50 -21.07 3.08
N LYS A 893 -1.72 -20.63 3.44
CA LYS A 893 -2.09 -20.34 4.84
C LYS A 893 -2.00 -21.54 5.79
N ALA A 894 -1.86 -22.76 5.26
CA ALA A 894 -1.68 -23.99 6.05
C ALA A 894 -0.20 -24.42 6.12
N GLY A 895 0.73 -23.61 5.61
CA GLY A 895 2.17 -23.90 5.59
C GLY A 895 2.61 -24.88 4.49
N ARG A 896 1.73 -25.26 3.56
CA ARG A 896 2.09 -26.16 2.45
C ARG A 896 2.85 -25.40 1.38
N LYS A 897 3.89 -26.04 0.82
CA LYS A 897 4.64 -25.50 -0.32
C LYS A 897 3.72 -25.21 -1.50
N VAL A 898 3.88 -24.05 -2.12
CA VAL A 898 3.16 -23.65 -3.33
C VAL A 898 4.13 -23.04 -4.34
N THR A 899 3.83 -23.23 -5.62
CA THR A 899 4.51 -22.54 -6.71
C THR A 899 3.93 -21.13 -6.88
N PRO A 900 4.75 -20.09 -7.02
CA PRO A 900 4.30 -18.71 -7.21
C PRO A 900 3.82 -18.41 -8.64
N ASP A 901 2.98 -19.28 -9.23
CA ASP A 901 2.37 -19.12 -10.56
C ASP A 901 1.81 -17.69 -10.76
N PRO A 902 2.02 -17.01 -11.90
CA PRO A 902 1.48 -15.66 -12.09
C PRO A 902 -0.06 -15.62 -11.99
N ILE A 903 -0.62 -14.46 -11.68
CA ILE A 903 -2.07 -14.27 -11.53
C ILE A 903 -2.59 -13.43 -12.67
N PHE A 904 -3.60 -13.95 -13.36
CA PHE A 904 -4.39 -13.18 -14.30
C PHE A 904 -5.71 -12.76 -13.66
N VAL A 905 -5.83 -11.47 -13.39
CA VAL A 905 -7.00 -10.81 -12.82
C VAL A 905 -7.96 -10.52 -13.98
N HIS A 906 -8.99 -11.35 -14.17
CA HIS A 906 -9.89 -11.28 -15.33
C HIS A 906 -11.27 -11.90 -15.04
N GLY A 907 -12.33 -11.29 -15.57
CA GLY A 907 -13.70 -11.74 -15.41
C GLY A 907 -14.17 -11.72 -13.95
N LYS A 908 -14.32 -12.90 -13.33
CA LYS A 908 -14.87 -13.02 -11.96
C LYS A 908 -13.89 -12.57 -10.86
N THR A 909 -12.62 -12.37 -11.20
CA THR A 909 -11.57 -11.94 -10.26
C THR A 909 -11.17 -10.48 -10.42
N GLU A 910 -11.81 -9.73 -11.33
CA GLU A 910 -11.53 -8.33 -11.65
C GLU A 910 -11.54 -7.42 -10.43
N LEU A 911 -10.65 -6.43 -10.41
CA LEU A 911 -10.60 -5.42 -9.37
C LEU A 911 -11.66 -4.34 -9.65
N PRO A 912 -12.62 -4.12 -8.74
CA PRO A 912 -13.60 -3.05 -8.89
C PRO A 912 -12.93 -1.68 -8.71
N TYR A 913 -13.50 -0.65 -9.33
CA TYR A 913 -13.02 0.72 -9.17
C TYR A 913 -13.72 1.37 -7.98
N ARG A 914 -12.99 2.23 -7.25
CA ARG A 914 -13.45 2.95 -6.06
C ARG A 914 -14.84 3.57 -6.26
N TYR A 915 -15.08 4.31 -7.35
CA TYR A 915 -16.40 4.94 -7.59
C TYR A 915 -17.59 3.97 -7.64
N MET A 916 -17.37 2.66 -7.80
CA MET A 916 -18.44 1.65 -7.84
C MET A 916 -18.93 1.23 -6.45
N PHE A 917 -18.06 1.29 -5.42
CA PHE A 917 -18.38 0.71 -4.11
C PHE A 917 -17.88 1.53 -2.90
N LEU A 918 -16.90 2.42 -3.08
CA LEU A 918 -16.31 3.30 -2.05
C LEU A 918 -16.66 4.78 -2.24
N ALA A 919 -17.63 5.10 -3.10
CA ALA A 919 -17.97 6.50 -3.39
C ALA A 919 -18.37 7.30 -2.13
N ASP A 920 -19.05 6.67 -1.17
CA ASP A 920 -19.46 7.29 0.10
C ASP A 920 -18.28 7.49 1.07
N GLU A 921 -17.25 6.63 0.99
CA GLU A 921 -16.10 6.66 1.91
C GLU A 921 -14.99 7.59 1.44
N PHE A 922 -14.82 7.73 0.11
CA PHE A 922 -13.80 8.56 -0.52
C PHE A 922 -14.46 9.61 -1.40
N ASP A 923 -14.75 10.77 -0.81
CA ASP A 923 -15.53 11.82 -1.45
C ASP A 923 -14.64 12.85 -2.15
N GLN A 924 -14.67 12.86 -3.48
CA GLN A 924 -13.90 13.81 -4.29
C GLN A 924 -14.54 15.21 -4.40
N SER A 925 -15.69 15.45 -3.76
CA SER A 925 -16.28 16.80 -3.72
C SER A 925 -15.75 17.67 -2.58
N THR A 926 -15.03 17.08 -1.63
CA THR A 926 -14.39 17.83 -0.52
C THR A 926 -13.23 18.66 -1.08
N THR A 927 -13.23 19.95 -0.77
CA THR A 927 -12.18 20.89 -1.16
C THR A 927 -11.19 21.13 -0.01
N VAL A 928 -10.05 21.76 -0.28
CA VAL A 928 -9.07 22.11 0.78
C VAL A 928 -9.70 23.02 1.84
N GLY A 929 -10.59 23.93 1.42
CA GLY A 929 -11.28 24.85 2.34
C GLY A 929 -12.22 24.16 3.34
N ASP A 930 -12.64 22.93 3.06
CA ASP A 930 -13.47 22.14 3.97
C ASP A 930 -12.65 21.42 5.05
N ILE A 931 -11.31 21.50 4.99
CA ILE A 931 -10.40 20.73 5.82
C ILE A 931 -9.66 21.66 6.79
N PRO A 932 -9.79 21.46 8.12
CA PRO A 932 -9.05 22.25 9.08
C PRO A 932 -7.57 21.80 9.12
N ILE A 933 -6.68 22.61 8.54
CA ILE A 933 -5.23 22.38 8.55
C ILE A 933 -4.58 23.32 9.56
N GLU A 934 -3.98 22.73 10.58
CA GLU A 934 -3.18 23.42 11.58
C GLU A 934 -1.76 23.61 11.04
N SER A 935 -1.31 24.87 10.94
CA SER A 935 -0.03 25.24 10.34
C SER A 935 0.74 26.14 11.30
N LYS A 936 1.78 25.58 11.95
CA LYS A 936 2.58 26.31 12.95
C LYS A 936 3.33 27.52 12.38
N HIS A 937 3.56 27.56 11.07
CA HIS A 937 4.36 28.58 10.40
C HIS A 937 3.54 29.68 9.71
N ARG A 938 2.21 29.58 9.66
CA ARG A 938 1.35 30.48 8.87
C ARG A 938 1.57 31.95 9.23
N ASP A 939 1.56 32.24 10.53
CA ASP A 939 1.70 33.59 11.07
C ASP A 939 3.10 33.88 11.61
N LEU A 940 4.10 33.06 11.23
CA LEU A 940 5.47 33.22 11.69
C LEU A 940 6.12 34.46 11.04
N ASP A 941 6.44 35.47 11.86
CA ASP A 941 7.39 36.48 11.44
C ASP A 941 8.78 35.84 11.37
N LEU A 942 9.35 35.93 10.19
CA LEU A 942 10.65 35.40 9.87
C LEU A 942 11.79 36.15 10.57
N ASN A 943 11.54 37.34 11.13
CA ASN A 943 12.50 38.07 11.95
C ASN A 943 12.63 37.49 13.36
N ASP A 944 11.58 36.86 13.90
CA ASP A 944 11.58 36.27 15.25
C ASP A 944 12.55 35.09 15.35
N VAL A 945 12.74 34.37 14.25
CA VAL A 945 13.68 33.25 14.14
C VAL A 945 14.97 33.63 13.43
N ALA A 946 15.16 34.90 13.06
CA ALA A 946 16.32 35.33 12.29
C ALA A 946 17.58 35.47 13.14
N VAL A 947 18.72 35.15 12.55
CA VAL A 947 20.03 35.38 13.14
C VAL A 947 20.71 36.51 12.37
N LYS A 948 20.90 37.66 13.01
CA LYS A 948 21.69 38.76 12.41
C LYS A 948 23.16 38.34 12.41
N ALA A 949 23.71 38.05 11.23
CA ALA A 949 25.03 37.46 11.09
C ALA A 949 26.14 38.43 11.57
N ASP A 950 26.05 39.73 11.25
CA ASP A 950 26.98 40.74 11.75
C ASP A 950 27.04 40.81 13.27
N ASN A 951 25.88 40.80 13.93
CA ASN A 951 25.80 40.81 15.39
C ASN A 951 26.39 39.52 15.99
N ALA A 952 26.18 38.37 15.33
CA ALA A 952 26.81 37.12 15.75
C ALA A 952 28.34 37.16 15.61
N TRP A 953 28.86 37.79 14.56
CA TRP A 953 30.29 38.02 14.37
C TRP A 953 30.90 38.98 15.42
N GLU A 954 30.28 40.15 15.63
CA GLU A 954 30.71 41.10 16.67
C GLU A 954 30.73 40.44 18.06
N LYS A 955 29.65 39.74 18.41
CA LYS A 955 29.55 39.03 19.70
C LYS A 955 30.59 37.93 19.86
N MET A 956 30.98 37.26 18.78
CA MET A 956 32.02 36.22 18.80
C MET A 956 33.37 36.85 19.15
N ARG A 957 33.74 37.95 18.47
CA ARG A 957 34.97 38.68 18.73
C ARG A 957 35.01 39.29 20.14
N ASP A 958 33.89 39.88 20.57
CA ASP A 958 33.74 40.36 21.94
C ASP A 958 33.86 39.24 22.97
N TRP A 959 33.34 38.05 22.66
CA TRP A 959 33.44 36.90 23.54
C TRP A 959 34.87 36.39 23.63
N HIS A 960 35.58 36.29 22.51
CA HIS A 960 36.99 35.96 22.47
C HIS A 960 37.82 36.93 23.33
N ASN A 961 37.68 38.25 23.10
CA ASN A 961 38.37 39.29 23.88
C ASN A 961 38.09 39.20 25.39
N ARG A 962 36.86 38.85 25.79
CA ARG A 962 36.51 38.66 27.21
C ARG A 962 37.18 37.42 27.80
N LEU A 963 37.28 36.33 27.03
CA LEU A 963 37.92 35.10 27.48
C LEU A 963 39.44 35.26 27.59
N GLU A 964 40.09 35.93 26.64
CA GLU A 964 41.52 36.23 26.74
C GLU A 964 41.82 37.08 27.97
N LYS A 965 41.08 38.18 28.20
CA LYS A 965 41.26 39.01 29.40
C LYS A 965 41.04 38.23 30.70
N ALA A 966 40.05 37.34 30.74
CA ALA A 966 39.81 36.51 31.92
C ALA A 966 40.96 35.52 32.18
N ASN A 967 41.50 34.92 31.11
CA ASN A 967 42.64 34.00 31.19
C ASN A 967 43.92 34.72 31.64
N ASP A 968 44.16 35.94 31.12
CA ASP A 968 45.28 36.79 31.53
C ASP A 968 45.16 37.21 33.01
N CYS A 969 43.95 37.52 33.49
CA CYS A 969 43.71 37.80 34.91
C CYS A 969 43.92 36.57 35.82
N GLU A 970 43.53 35.36 35.39
CA GLU A 970 43.79 34.13 36.14
C GLU A 970 45.29 33.78 36.18
N LEU A 971 46.03 34.03 35.09
CA LEU A 971 47.48 33.86 35.02
C LEU A 971 48.21 34.88 35.90
N ALA A 972 47.79 36.15 35.88
CA ALA A 972 48.33 37.19 36.76
C ALA A 972 48.09 36.87 38.26
N GLY A 973 46.88 36.42 38.62
CA GLY A 973 46.55 36.01 39.99
C GLY A 973 47.25 34.74 40.49
N ARG A 974 47.83 33.92 39.59
CA ARG A 974 48.71 32.80 39.95
C ARG A 974 50.15 33.25 40.20
N HIS A 975 50.62 34.30 39.53
CA HIS A 975 51.94 34.88 39.79
C HIS A 975 52.01 35.59 41.15
N ASP A 976 50.93 36.26 41.57
CA ASP A 976 50.84 36.92 42.89
C ASP A 976 50.67 35.95 44.09
N LYS A 977 50.55 34.64 43.85
CA LYS A 977 50.55 33.61 44.91
C LYS A 977 51.87 32.83 45.00
N VAL A 978 52.83 33.13 44.12
CA VAL A 978 54.16 32.48 44.07
C VAL A 978 55.29 33.48 44.37
N ALA A 979 54.98 34.77 44.48
CA ALA A 979 55.80 35.78 45.15
C ALA A 979 55.33 35.94 46.61
#